data_AF-A0A376EF52-F1
#
_entry.id   AF-A0A376EF52-F1
#
_cell.length_a   1.000
_cell.length_b   1.000
_cell.length_c   1.000
_cell.angle_alpha   90.00
_cell.angle_beta   90.00
_cell.angle_gamma   90.00
#
_symmetry.space_group_name_H-M   'P 1'
#
loop_
_entity.id
_entity.type
_entity.pdbx_description
1 polymer ?
#
loop_
_entity_poly.entity_id
_entity_poly.type
_entity_poly.pdbx_seq_one_letter_code
_entity_poly.pdbx_strand_id
1 'polypeptide(L)'
;MHTTDPITRYKVFSTEDLPETSFDDPVTVEIYGRNITWDIEELNGTLLLRGEGCHFPNLKTVKGSLSIDAADCSLPNLKIVEENFTLHCFAQIWGLETVKGHFKCIIDFDFKNLATIGGNISLKKANVIARGKKLVQSRIVIPINHQYEVEFLPKEGVFNVDIFGNDIIIPHYEIRGRINVYGKNVSFPYLEFLQGQINMECRDKTGHYFTHDFPELKKIVGHLRFEKTKASFPVLQEITGNILLEQGCYADFPLLETSGSISVNRNSGVRFPLLRNVNGNIQNQGETCHFISLEKVKGTYKTHQTIAPKIQEVGDLEMHTSLEFENLKRINGRLINAFKVNFKSLEYINFFGDERHNGSQLPALKQINFYLYQKDDHFEHLAKNIYFKINDRMYLSKDKLILSGASFNYAVHQQNYTIRKLVSILKLRHSSFQNFMTREYERQWTRFETPFFTKILEKIEKLWNGVETIQFEEFFESTDRNLRLFCFNYIGVGNLMKRLEAEKINEEEAELNYNEYDQNGNKTQILRINCYEVYKIENKKLGIYTWRETDHYSYAVKCWCPSTEKEHWLWIEQEYKGNALTAIASTFRIHENIIPHIKCLKRQGDLLICELEREITPRGFPRALTASEYFSLLEVEA
;
A
#
# COMPACT_ATOMS: atom_id res chain seq x y z
N MET A 1 6.13 16.62 58.81
CA MET A 1 7.53 16.70 59.26
C MET A 1 8.09 15.29 59.25
N HIS A 2 8.74 14.90 58.15
CA HIS A 2 9.49 13.66 58.06
C HIS A 2 10.96 14.04 57.94
N THR A 3 11.75 13.53 58.87
CA THR A 3 13.22 13.56 58.87
C THR A 3 13.71 12.86 57.61
N THR A 4 14.20 13.62 56.64
CA THR A 4 15.07 13.10 55.58
C THR A 4 16.42 12.83 56.22
N ASP A 5 16.84 11.56 56.25
CA ASP A 5 18.22 11.21 56.53
C ASP A 5 19.14 12.00 55.58
N PRO A 6 20.25 12.56 56.08
CA PRO A 6 21.16 13.34 55.25
C PRO A 6 21.82 12.43 54.22
N ILE A 7 21.50 12.62 52.94
CA ILE A 7 22.24 11.99 51.82
C ILE A 7 23.71 12.33 51.98
N THR A 8 24.54 11.30 52.19
CA THR A 8 25.98 11.46 52.39
C THR A 8 26.62 12.02 51.12
N ARG A 9 27.36 13.12 51.26
CA ARG A 9 27.99 13.84 50.13
C ARG A 9 29.51 13.77 50.22
N TYR A 10 30.14 13.25 49.18
CA TYR A 10 31.59 13.20 49.02
C TYR A 10 32.04 14.25 48.02
N LYS A 11 33.05 15.04 48.39
CA LYS A 11 33.73 15.97 47.49
C LYS A 11 35.15 15.48 47.28
N VAL A 12 35.49 15.12 46.05
CA VAL A 12 36.74 14.44 45.72
C VAL A 12 37.66 15.43 45.01
N PHE A 13 38.79 15.79 45.65
CA PHE A 13 39.81 16.67 45.07
C PHE A 13 41.05 15.91 44.61
N SER A 14 41.27 14.71 45.16
CA SER A 14 42.34 13.77 44.85
C SER A 14 41.85 12.32 44.92
N THR A 15 42.66 11.36 44.49
CA THR A 15 42.31 9.92 44.58
C THR A 15 42.16 9.42 46.00
N GLU A 16 42.75 10.09 46.99
CA GLU A 16 42.64 9.73 48.41
C GLU A 16 41.26 10.08 49.00
N ASP A 17 40.54 11.01 48.36
CA ASP A 17 39.18 11.41 48.76
C ASP A 17 38.10 10.47 48.20
N LEU A 18 38.50 9.47 47.39
CA LEU A 18 37.55 8.55 46.77
C LEU A 18 36.90 7.67 47.83
N PRO A 19 35.56 7.63 47.86
CA PRO A 19 34.85 6.78 48.81
C PRO A 19 34.99 5.30 48.43
N GLU A 20 34.73 4.42 49.41
CA GLU A 20 34.75 2.97 49.23
C GLU A 20 33.81 2.52 48.10
N THR A 21 34.12 1.39 47.47
CA THR A 21 33.45 0.92 46.25
C THR A 21 32.06 0.32 46.47
N SER A 22 31.51 0.37 47.68
CA SER A 22 30.19 -0.17 48.04
C SER A 22 29.45 0.79 48.97
N PHE A 23 28.20 1.12 48.63
CA PHE A 23 27.34 2.04 49.39
C PHE A 23 26.00 1.37 49.70
N ASP A 24 25.73 1.15 50.98
CA ASP A 24 24.42 0.67 51.44
C ASP A 24 23.34 1.75 51.26
N ASP A 25 23.69 3.02 51.47
CA ASP A 25 22.79 4.17 51.33
C ASP A 25 23.07 5.00 50.06
N PRO A 26 22.07 5.73 49.51
CA PRO A 26 22.27 6.62 48.38
C PRO A 26 23.27 7.74 48.69
N VAL A 27 24.30 7.91 47.86
CA VAL A 27 25.33 8.95 48.04
C VAL A 27 25.32 10.00 46.94
N THR A 28 25.91 11.16 47.19
CA THR A 28 26.26 12.15 46.14
C THR A 28 27.76 12.32 46.07
N VAL A 29 28.37 12.00 44.93
CA VAL A 29 29.81 12.15 44.72
C VAL A 29 30.06 13.27 43.72
N GLU A 30 30.75 14.31 44.17
CA GLU A 30 31.18 15.44 43.36
C GLU A 30 32.71 15.38 43.17
N ILE A 31 33.16 15.13 41.96
CA ILE A 31 34.60 15.04 41.65
C ILE A 31 35.09 16.36 41.05
N TYR A 32 35.97 17.04 41.78
CA TYR A 32 36.64 18.28 41.37
C TYR A 32 38.08 18.04 40.92
N GLY A 33 38.73 16.98 41.40
CA GLY A 33 40.10 16.63 41.02
C GLY A 33 40.22 16.22 39.54
N ARG A 34 41.37 16.52 38.93
CA ARG A 34 41.66 16.17 37.53
C ARG A 34 42.26 14.76 37.43
N ASN A 35 42.00 14.08 36.31
CA ASN A 35 42.57 12.77 35.98
C ASN A 35 42.33 11.68 37.05
N ILE A 36 41.23 11.80 37.81
CA ILE A 36 40.88 10.81 38.81
C ILE A 36 40.37 9.55 38.12
N THR A 37 40.99 8.41 38.43
CA THR A 37 40.50 7.10 38.00
C THR A 37 39.77 6.45 39.17
N TRP A 38 38.51 6.08 38.97
CA TRP A 38 37.73 5.38 39.98
C TRP A 38 37.11 4.12 39.40
N ASP A 39 37.59 2.98 39.91
CA ASP A 39 37.19 1.67 39.43
C ASP A 39 36.01 1.12 40.23
N ILE A 40 34.80 1.45 39.77
CA ILE A 40 33.53 0.97 40.33
C ILE A 40 32.65 0.42 39.22
N GLU A 41 31.82 -0.57 39.51
CA GLU A 41 30.86 -1.13 38.55
C GLU A 41 29.48 -0.45 38.61
N GLU A 42 29.05 -0.06 39.81
CA GLU A 42 27.75 0.58 40.05
C GLU A 42 27.90 1.68 41.10
N LEU A 43 27.26 2.82 40.87
CA LEU A 43 27.10 3.86 41.88
C LEU A 43 25.65 3.89 42.38
N ASN A 44 25.44 3.54 43.65
CA ASN A 44 24.18 3.74 44.35
C ASN A 44 24.03 5.21 44.76
N GLY A 45 23.77 6.11 43.80
CA GLY A 45 23.75 7.53 44.07
C GLY A 45 23.97 8.43 42.86
N THR A 46 24.13 9.73 43.12
CA THR A 46 24.34 10.77 42.10
C THR A 46 25.84 11.04 41.89
N LEU A 47 26.25 11.16 40.63
CA LEU A 47 27.61 11.49 40.23
C LEU A 47 27.68 12.85 39.53
N LEU A 48 28.53 13.75 40.01
CA LEU A 48 28.83 15.03 39.37
C LEU A 48 30.31 15.11 39.03
N LEU A 49 30.63 15.17 37.74
CA LEU A 49 32.00 15.30 37.24
C LEU A 49 32.30 16.75 36.91
N ARG A 50 33.14 17.38 37.74
CA ARG A 50 33.57 18.78 37.62
C ARG A 50 35.07 18.93 37.38
N GLY A 51 35.84 17.86 37.55
CA GLY A 51 37.25 17.77 37.20
C GLY A 51 37.48 17.15 35.81
N GLU A 52 38.44 17.69 35.07
CA GLU A 52 38.78 17.24 33.72
C GLU A 52 39.49 15.86 33.73
N GLY A 53 39.28 15.05 32.70
CA GLY A 53 40.05 13.83 32.48
C GLY A 53 39.71 12.65 33.40
N CYS A 54 38.58 12.68 34.12
CA CYS A 54 38.22 11.60 35.04
C CYS A 54 37.86 10.30 34.29
N HIS A 55 38.30 9.15 34.79
CA HIS A 55 38.15 7.86 34.13
C HIS A 55 37.44 6.82 35.01
N PHE A 56 36.41 6.18 34.44
CA PHE A 56 35.55 5.17 35.07
C PHE A 56 35.52 3.93 34.19
N PRO A 57 36.53 3.06 34.25
CA PRO A 57 36.70 1.98 33.29
C PRO A 57 35.57 0.96 33.35
N ASN A 58 35.05 0.64 34.54
CA ASN A 58 34.10 -0.46 34.73
C ASN A 58 32.67 -0.01 35.10
N LEU A 59 32.40 1.29 35.21
CA LEU A 59 31.08 1.79 35.64
C LEU A 59 30.01 1.47 34.59
N LYS A 60 29.00 0.70 34.98
CA LYS A 60 27.86 0.29 34.14
C LYS A 60 26.57 1.03 34.47
N THR A 61 26.35 1.34 35.76
CA THR A 61 25.07 1.90 36.23
C THR A 61 25.29 3.04 37.23
N VAL A 62 24.57 4.14 37.05
CA VAL A 62 24.38 5.18 38.06
C VAL A 62 22.91 5.15 38.48
N LYS A 63 22.62 4.76 39.73
CA LYS A 63 21.26 4.67 40.28
C LYS A 63 20.62 6.03 40.57
N GLY A 64 21.43 7.08 40.74
CA GLY A 64 20.98 8.46 40.84
C GLY A 64 21.16 9.23 39.55
N SER A 65 21.33 10.55 39.67
CA SER A 65 21.55 11.44 38.52
C SER A 65 23.04 11.50 38.13
N LEU A 66 23.33 11.76 36.85
CA LEU A 66 24.68 11.96 36.33
C LEU A 66 24.80 13.34 35.69
N SER A 67 25.75 14.16 36.15
CA SER A 67 26.11 15.44 35.54
C SER A 67 27.57 15.44 35.12
N ILE A 68 27.84 15.73 33.85
CA ILE A 68 29.21 15.86 33.31
C ILE A 68 29.41 17.32 32.91
N ASP A 69 30.11 18.04 33.79
CA ASP A 69 30.35 19.48 33.73
C ASP A 69 31.81 19.83 33.35
N ALA A 70 32.66 18.83 33.14
CA ALA A 70 34.07 18.98 32.75
C ALA A 70 34.45 18.09 31.55
N ALA A 71 35.47 18.51 30.81
CA ALA A 71 35.90 17.87 29.58
C ALA A 71 36.74 16.61 29.80
N ASP A 72 36.82 15.79 28.74
CA ASP A 72 37.69 14.61 28.63
C ASP A 72 37.44 13.50 29.67
N CYS A 73 36.26 13.51 30.30
CA CYS A 73 35.82 12.40 31.14
C CYS A 73 35.55 11.14 30.29
N SER A 74 35.81 9.97 30.84
CA SER A 74 35.68 8.70 30.14
C SER A 74 34.94 7.66 30.98
N LEU A 75 33.75 7.26 30.53
CA LEU A 75 32.87 6.25 31.13
C LEU A 75 32.42 5.26 30.04
N PRO A 76 33.35 4.51 29.43
CA PRO A 76 33.10 3.77 28.19
C PRO A 76 32.06 2.66 28.34
N ASN A 77 31.93 2.08 29.55
CA ASN A 77 31.06 0.96 29.86
C ASN A 77 29.72 1.36 30.50
N LEU A 78 29.45 2.66 30.68
CA LEU A 78 28.21 3.14 31.29
C LEU A 78 27.03 2.83 30.38
N LYS A 79 26.05 2.08 30.88
CA LYS A 79 24.84 1.67 30.15
C LYS A 79 23.57 2.38 30.61
N ILE A 80 23.43 2.59 31.92
CA ILE A 80 22.16 3.04 32.54
C ILE A 80 22.41 4.21 33.49
N VAL A 81 21.60 5.26 33.33
CA VAL A 81 21.37 6.30 34.35
C VAL A 81 19.91 6.19 34.79
N GLU A 82 19.66 5.86 36.06
CA GLU A 82 18.30 5.60 36.55
C GLU A 82 17.50 6.87 36.87
N GLU A 83 18.15 8.03 36.97
CA GLU A 83 17.48 9.32 37.09
C GLU A 83 17.86 10.25 35.93
N ASN A 84 18.30 11.48 36.23
CA ASN A 84 18.53 12.52 35.25
C ASN A 84 19.97 12.48 34.72
N PHE A 85 20.14 12.77 33.44
CA PHE A 85 21.44 12.87 32.81
C PHE A 85 21.65 14.26 32.20
N THR A 86 22.77 14.90 32.55
CA THR A 86 23.20 16.20 32.02
C THR A 86 24.60 16.11 31.42
N LEU A 87 24.73 16.54 30.16
CA LEU A 87 26.00 16.63 29.44
C LEU A 87 26.29 18.08 29.03
N HIS A 88 27.31 18.68 29.64
CA HIS A 88 27.77 20.03 29.32
C HIS A 88 29.11 20.07 28.58
N CYS A 89 29.95 19.04 28.73
CA CYS A 89 31.25 18.92 28.07
C CYS A 89 31.40 17.56 27.38
N PHE A 90 32.34 17.44 26.44
CA PHE A 90 32.59 16.17 25.75
C PHE A 90 33.08 15.10 26.73
N ALA A 91 32.54 13.88 26.60
CA ALA A 91 32.95 12.71 27.37
C ALA A 91 32.82 11.43 26.54
N GLN A 92 33.63 10.42 26.84
CA GLN A 92 33.54 9.09 26.22
C GLN A 92 32.47 8.26 26.93
N ILE A 93 31.23 8.32 26.42
CA ILE A 93 30.03 7.66 27.02
C ILE A 93 29.26 6.83 25.98
N TRP A 94 29.99 6.16 25.09
CA TRP A 94 29.42 5.46 23.93
C TRP A 94 28.52 4.27 24.30
N GLY A 95 28.72 3.70 25.49
CA GLY A 95 27.95 2.58 26.01
C GLY A 95 26.53 2.93 26.47
N LEU A 96 26.17 4.22 26.59
CA LEU A 96 24.92 4.62 27.23
C LEU A 96 23.71 4.16 26.41
N GLU A 97 22.88 3.30 27.00
CA GLU A 97 21.71 2.69 26.38
C GLU A 97 20.39 3.31 26.89
N THR A 98 20.32 3.64 28.18
CA THR A 98 19.08 4.09 28.85
C THR A 98 19.33 5.24 29.83
N VAL A 99 18.49 6.27 29.73
CA VAL A 99 18.29 7.29 30.76
C VAL A 99 16.83 7.25 31.19
N LYS A 100 16.53 6.85 32.43
CA LYS A 100 15.13 6.72 32.87
C LYS A 100 14.47 8.08 33.17
N GLY A 101 15.25 9.09 33.58
CA GLY A 101 14.75 10.44 33.90
C GLY A 101 14.96 11.47 32.79
N HIS A 102 15.11 12.74 33.18
CA HIS A 102 15.30 13.85 32.23
C HIS A 102 16.67 13.80 31.57
N PHE A 103 16.70 14.15 30.28
CA PHE A 103 17.90 14.20 29.46
C PHE A 103 18.18 15.65 29.05
N LYS A 104 19.35 16.16 29.42
CA LYS A 104 19.82 17.48 29.01
C LYS A 104 21.18 17.38 28.35
N CYS A 105 21.29 17.85 27.12
CA CYS A 105 22.55 17.93 26.41
C CYS A 105 22.66 19.31 25.77
N ILE A 106 23.77 20.01 25.98
CA ILE A 106 23.95 21.38 25.46
C ILE A 106 25.10 21.47 24.45
N ILE A 107 25.67 20.33 24.05
CA ILE A 107 26.73 20.20 23.06
C ILE A 107 26.31 19.24 21.95
N ASP A 108 26.89 19.39 20.76
CA ASP A 108 26.70 18.42 19.69
C ASP A 108 27.27 17.06 20.11
N PHE A 109 26.47 16.01 20.03
CA PHE A 109 26.87 14.69 20.51
C PHE A 109 26.10 13.57 19.79
N ASP A 110 26.77 12.45 19.53
CA ASP A 110 26.19 11.27 18.89
C ASP A 110 26.20 10.06 19.82
N PHE A 111 25.05 9.78 20.43
CA PHE A 111 24.82 8.61 21.26
C PHE A 111 24.49 7.39 20.40
N LYS A 112 25.51 6.58 20.13
CA LYS A 112 25.39 5.39 19.27
C LYS A 112 24.36 4.39 19.80
N ASN A 113 24.31 4.19 21.12
CA ASN A 113 23.53 3.12 21.75
C ASN A 113 22.28 3.60 22.50
N LEU A 114 22.09 4.91 22.70
CA LEU A 114 21.00 5.45 23.50
C LEU A 114 19.65 5.15 22.84
N ALA A 115 18.93 4.19 23.41
CA ALA A 115 17.66 3.69 22.89
C ALA A 115 16.47 4.30 23.63
N THR A 116 16.61 4.55 24.94
CA THR A 116 15.50 4.91 25.82
C THR A 116 15.82 6.17 26.61
N ILE A 117 14.96 7.17 26.52
CA ILE A 117 14.93 8.34 27.40
C ILE A 117 13.52 8.40 28.00
N GLY A 118 13.40 8.22 29.32
CA GLY A 118 12.10 8.17 29.99
C GLY A 118 11.50 9.55 30.31
N GLY A 119 12.32 10.61 30.39
CA GLY A 119 11.89 11.97 30.69
C GLY A 119 12.02 12.98 29.54
N ASN A 120 11.82 14.26 29.88
CA ASN A 120 12.02 15.42 28.99
C ASN A 120 13.42 15.44 28.33
N ILE A 121 13.49 15.78 27.04
CA ILE A 121 14.71 16.02 26.28
C ILE A 121 14.94 17.54 26.10
N SER A 122 15.99 18.09 26.70
CA SER A 122 16.41 19.50 26.59
C SER A 122 17.74 19.64 25.85
N LEU A 123 17.76 20.31 24.69
CA LEU A 123 18.91 20.30 23.77
C LEU A 123 19.67 21.65 23.62
N LYS A 124 19.24 22.77 24.23
CA LYS A 124 19.84 24.13 24.10
C LYS A 124 20.56 24.45 22.74
N LYS A 125 19.90 24.20 21.61
CA LYS A 125 20.41 24.40 20.22
C LYS A 125 21.51 23.44 19.75
N ALA A 126 21.86 22.41 20.52
CA ALA A 126 22.77 21.36 20.12
C ALA A 126 22.14 20.38 19.11
N ASN A 127 22.97 19.88 18.19
CA ASN A 127 22.66 18.79 17.29
C ASN A 127 23.00 17.45 17.94
N VAL A 128 22.01 16.85 18.59
CA VAL A 128 22.17 15.56 19.27
C VAL A 128 21.55 14.45 18.45
N ILE A 129 22.31 13.38 18.22
CA ILE A 129 21.89 12.19 17.49
C ILE A 129 21.84 11.02 18.47
N ALA A 130 20.77 10.23 18.41
CA ALA A 130 20.66 8.96 19.12
C ALA A 130 20.25 7.86 18.14
N ARG A 131 21.04 6.78 18.07
CA ARG A 131 20.83 5.65 17.13
C ARG A 131 20.55 6.09 15.68
N GLY A 132 21.33 7.06 15.19
CA GLY A 132 21.21 7.58 13.82
C GLY A 132 20.00 8.48 13.57
N LYS A 133 19.21 8.82 14.60
CA LYS A 133 18.10 9.78 14.51
C LYS A 133 18.44 11.05 15.29
N LYS A 134 18.19 12.21 14.68
CA LYS A 134 18.29 13.48 15.38
C LYS A 134 17.26 13.51 16.51
N LEU A 135 17.73 13.70 17.74
CA LEU A 135 16.84 13.94 18.87
C LEU A 135 16.13 15.27 18.65
N VAL A 136 14.81 15.24 18.79
CA VAL A 136 13.98 16.44 18.85
C VAL A 136 13.57 16.66 20.29
N GLN A 137 13.42 17.92 20.68
CA GLN A 137 12.86 18.26 21.99
C GLN A 137 11.48 17.57 22.12
N SER A 138 11.40 16.56 22.99
CA SER A 138 10.15 15.86 23.28
C SER A 138 9.34 16.73 24.24
N ARG A 139 8.10 17.08 23.84
CA ARG A 139 7.16 17.77 24.73
C ARG A 139 6.68 16.77 25.78
N ILE A 140 6.78 17.14 27.05
CA ILE A 140 6.28 16.35 28.18
C ILE A 140 4.81 15.99 27.91
N VAL A 141 4.43 14.73 28.08
CA VAL A 141 3.03 14.32 28.18
C VAL A 141 2.66 14.41 29.66
N ILE A 142 1.82 15.37 30.01
CA ILE A 142 1.44 15.64 31.39
C ILE A 142 0.09 14.95 31.64
N PRO A 143 0.03 13.92 32.49
CA PRO A 143 -1.24 13.33 32.88
C PRO A 143 -1.96 14.25 33.87
N ILE A 144 -3.27 14.42 33.70
CA ILE A 144 -4.14 15.18 34.61
C ILE A 144 -5.29 14.28 35.05
N ASN A 145 -5.28 13.92 36.33
CA ASN A 145 -6.32 13.18 37.03
C ASN A 145 -7.19 14.11 37.90
N HIS A 146 -6.68 15.26 38.32
CA HIS A 146 -7.34 16.19 39.23
C HIS A 146 -7.09 17.66 38.85
N GLN A 147 -8.03 18.56 39.20
CA GLN A 147 -7.95 19.98 38.82
C GLN A 147 -6.68 20.69 39.31
N TYR A 148 -6.17 20.36 40.50
CA TYR A 148 -4.97 21.01 41.04
C TYR A 148 -3.72 20.72 40.20
N GLU A 149 -3.69 19.62 39.42
CA GLU A 149 -2.55 19.27 38.58
C GLU A 149 -2.43 20.19 37.35
N VAL A 150 -3.50 20.91 37.00
CA VAL A 150 -3.51 21.92 35.95
C VAL A 150 -2.55 23.07 36.27
N GLU A 151 -2.32 23.39 37.55
CA GLU A 151 -1.41 24.46 37.97
C GLU A 151 0.06 24.18 37.59
N PHE A 152 0.40 22.90 37.36
CA PHE A 152 1.73 22.48 36.93
C PHE A 152 1.91 22.47 35.41
N LEU A 153 0.87 22.76 34.64
CA LEU A 153 1.01 22.89 33.19
C LEU A 153 1.87 24.11 32.82
N PRO A 154 2.79 23.97 31.84
CA PRO A 154 3.58 25.10 31.37
C PRO A 154 2.70 26.27 30.89
N LYS A 155 2.96 27.47 31.41
CA LYS A 155 2.15 28.68 31.14
C LYS A 155 2.20 29.10 29.67
N GLU A 156 3.30 28.78 28.98
CA GLU A 156 3.53 29.05 27.56
C GLU A 156 2.72 28.15 26.61
N GLY A 157 1.96 27.17 27.12
CA GLY A 157 1.10 26.32 26.29
C GLY A 157 1.83 25.23 25.51
N VAL A 158 3.14 25.02 25.73
CA VAL A 158 3.95 24.06 24.97
C VAL A 158 4.06 22.73 25.69
N PHE A 159 3.05 21.87 25.56
CA PHE A 159 3.01 20.56 26.19
C PHE A 159 2.07 19.61 25.45
N ASN A 160 2.23 18.31 25.69
CA ASN A 160 1.18 17.34 25.45
C ASN A 160 0.46 17.06 26.76
N VAL A 161 -0.85 16.81 26.73
CA VAL A 161 -1.65 16.57 27.93
C VAL A 161 -2.59 15.39 27.72
N ASP A 162 -2.65 14.51 28.72
CA ASP A 162 -3.60 13.41 28.79
C ASP A 162 -4.51 13.63 30.00
N ILE A 163 -5.77 13.96 29.78
CA ILE A 163 -6.72 14.35 30.83
C ILE A 163 -7.64 13.16 31.15
N PHE A 164 -7.37 12.49 32.26
CA PHE A 164 -8.14 11.38 32.80
C PHE A 164 -9.21 11.83 33.81
N GLY A 165 -8.97 12.95 34.48
CA GLY A 165 -9.87 13.51 35.48
C GLY A 165 -11.17 14.08 34.91
N ASN A 166 -12.24 14.05 35.72
CA ASN A 166 -13.50 14.72 35.41
C ASN A 166 -13.47 16.17 35.90
N ASP A 167 -14.31 17.03 35.31
CA ASP A 167 -14.53 18.42 35.72
C ASP A 167 -13.24 19.28 35.71
N ILE A 168 -12.39 19.03 34.71
CA ILE A 168 -11.09 19.71 34.54
C ILE A 168 -11.24 20.96 33.66
N ILE A 169 -10.73 22.10 34.13
CA ILE A 169 -10.66 23.36 33.41
C ILE A 169 -9.21 23.65 33.04
N ILE A 170 -8.92 23.78 31.75
CA ILE A 170 -7.60 24.12 31.21
C ILE A 170 -7.59 25.61 30.82
N PRO A 171 -6.87 26.50 31.55
CA PRO A 171 -6.98 27.95 31.41
C PRO A 171 -6.06 28.55 30.32
N HIS A 172 -5.58 27.75 29.37
CA HIS A 172 -4.62 28.20 28.35
C HIS A 172 -5.32 28.85 27.15
N TYR A 173 -4.75 29.96 26.66
CA TYR A 173 -5.19 30.65 25.45
C TYR A 173 -4.63 30.03 24.16
N GLU A 174 -3.43 29.47 24.24
CA GLU A 174 -2.76 28.81 23.14
C GLU A 174 -2.16 27.50 23.65
N ILE A 175 -2.33 26.42 22.88
CA ILE A 175 -1.67 25.15 23.14
C ILE A 175 -0.91 24.72 21.88
N ARG A 176 0.35 24.37 22.07
CA ARG A 176 1.19 23.69 21.07
C ARG A 176 1.49 22.30 21.58
N GLY A 177 0.71 21.33 21.12
CA GLY A 177 0.89 19.91 21.39
C GLY A 177 -0.42 19.15 21.33
N ARG A 178 -0.36 17.87 21.68
CA ARG A 178 -1.51 16.96 21.65
C ARG A 178 -2.32 17.08 22.94
N ILE A 179 -3.63 17.16 22.78
CA ILE A 179 -4.60 17.13 23.86
C ILE A 179 -5.37 15.82 23.73
N ASN A 180 -5.27 14.94 24.72
CA ASN A 180 -6.10 13.75 24.84
C ASN A 180 -7.07 13.95 26.01
N VAL A 181 -8.36 13.74 25.80
CA VAL A 181 -9.40 13.87 26.82
C VAL A 181 -10.11 12.53 26.99
N TYR A 182 -10.08 12.01 28.21
CA TYR A 182 -10.73 10.76 28.61
C TYR A 182 -11.79 10.96 29.69
N GLY A 183 -11.66 12.04 30.48
CA GLY A 183 -12.60 12.40 31.55
C GLY A 183 -13.78 13.24 31.07
N LYS A 184 -14.78 13.37 31.94
CA LYS A 184 -16.06 14.09 31.71
C LYS A 184 -15.91 15.58 32.02
N ASN A 185 -16.75 16.42 31.39
CA ASN A 185 -16.85 17.86 31.69
C ASN A 185 -15.52 18.63 31.64
N VAL A 186 -14.59 18.19 30.78
CA VAL A 186 -13.33 18.89 30.56
C VAL A 186 -13.56 20.09 29.66
N SER A 187 -13.10 21.27 30.07
CA SER A 187 -13.35 22.55 29.38
C SER A 187 -12.07 23.32 29.07
N PHE A 188 -12.11 24.05 27.96
CA PHE A 188 -11.03 24.91 27.47
C PHE A 188 -11.58 26.34 27.24
N PRO A 189 -11.96 27.06 28.30
CA PRO A 189 -12.78 28.28 28.20
C PRO A 189 -12.10 29.43 27.45
N TYR A 190 -10.77 29.44 27.38
CA TYR A 190 -10.01 30.55 26.80
C TYR A 190 -9.19 30.16 25.58
N LEU A 191 -9.19 28.88 25.19
CA LEU A 191 -8.31 28.37 24.15
C LEU A 191 -8.71 28.95 22.79
N GLU A 192 -7.90 29.83 22.23
CA GLU A 192 -8.14 30.48 20.93
C GLU A 192 -7.42 29.81 19.76
N PHE A 193 -6.24 29.21 20.02
CA PHE A 193 -5.40 28.61 19.01
C PHE A 193 -4.80 27.28 19.48
N LEU A 194 -4.86 26.27 18.60
CA LEU A 194 -4.22 24.98 18.81
C LEU A 194 -3.31 24.64 17.64
N GLN A 195 -2.05 24.33 17.94
CA GLN A 195 -1.13 23.67 17.01
C GLN A 195 -0.83 22.25 17.52
N GLY A 196 -1.60 21.28 17.03
CA GLY A 196 -1.54 19.90 17.47
C GLY A 196 -2.85 19.15 17.23
N GLN A 197 -3.03 18.04 17.92
CA GLN A 197 -4.18 17.16 17.74
C GLN A 197 -5.04 17.15 19.00
N ILE A 198 -6.37 17.17 18.83
CA ILE A 198 -7.31 16.87 19.90
C ILE A 198 -7.86 15.45 19.67
N ASN A 199 -7.71 14.60 20.67
CA ASN A 199 -8.40 13.31 20.75
C ASN A 199 -9.34 13.33 21.95
N MET A 200 -10.59 12.95 21.73
CA MET A 200 -11.55 12.77 22.82
C MET A 200 -12.16 11.39 22.73
N GLU A 201 -12.07 10.65 23.83
CA GLU A 201 -12.55 9.27 23.91
C GLU A 201 -13.16 9.06 25.29
N CYS A 202 -14.49 8.93 25.35
CA CYS A 202 -15.15 8.62 26.62
C CYS A 202 -14.96 7.13 26.97
N ARG A 203 -14.26 6.84 28.07
CA ARG A 203 -13.96 5.47 28.53
C ARG A 203 -15.08 4.83 29.38
N ASP A 204 -16.15 5.55 29.67
CA ASP A 204 -17.25 5.03 30.49
C ASP A 204 -18.19 4.10 29.71
N LYS A 205 -18.50 2.93 30.27
CA LYS A 205 -19.36 1.89 29.68
C LYS A 205 -20.84 2.30 29.63
N THR A 206 -21.27 3.23 30.48
CA THR A 206 -22.65 3.76 30.50
C THR A 206 -22.80 5.06 29.70
N GLY A 207 -21.75 5.45 28.96
CA GLY A 207 -21.51 6.78 28.41
C GLY A 207 -22.73 7.49 27.82
N HIS A 208 -23.40 8.28 28.66
CA HIS A 208 -24.15 9.43 28.18
C HIS A 208 -23.18 10.35 27.43
N TYR A 209 -23.64 10.89 26.31
CA TYR A 209 -22.86 11.77 25.46
C TYR A 209 -22.50 13.07 26.19
N PHE A 210 -21.30 13.16 26.78
CA PHE A 210 -20.80 14.41 27.36
C PHE A 210 -20.37 15.36 26.23
N THR A 211 -20.70 16.64 26.37
CA THR A 211 -20.29 17.69 25.43
C THR A 211 -19.06 18.40 25.96
N HIS A 212 -17.99 18.43 25.16
CA HIS A 212 -16.83 19.27 25.41
C HIS A 212 -16.96 20.57 24.62
N ASP A 213 -16.92 21.71 25.32
CA ASP A 213 -17.08 23.02 24.71
C ASP A 213 -15.72 23.72 24.51
N PHE A 214 -15.54 24.26 23.31
CA PHE A 214 -14.41 25.11 22.91
C PHE A 214 -14.92 26.49 22.50
N PRO A 215 -15.37 27.31 23.47
CA PRO A 215 -16.12 28.53 23.18
C PRO A 215 -15.32 29.57 22.39
N GLU A 216 -14.00 29.62 22.58
CA GLU A 216 -13.13 30.66 22.01
C GLU A 216 -12.17 30.14 20.92
N LEU A 217 -12.21 28.84 20.58
CA LEU A 217 -11.24 28.22 19.67
C LEU A 217 -11.50 28.61 18.22
N LYS A 218 -10.64 29.48 17.69
CA LYS A 218 -10.78 30.10 16.36
C LYS A 218 -10.06 29.32 15.26
N LYS A 219 -8.94 28.65 15.58
CA LYS A 219 -8.11 27.96 14.58
C LYS A 219 -7.37 26.75 15.14
N ILE A 220 -7.34 25.68 14.34
CA ILE A 220 -6.58 24.45 14.64
C ILE A 220 -5.62 24.12 13.48
N VAL A 221 -4.33 24.04 13.80
CA VAL A 221 -3.31 23.48 12.92
C VAL A 221 -3.00 22.06 13.37
N GLY A 222 -3.84 21.12 12.91
CA GLY A 222 -3.72 19.69 13.20
C GLY A 222 -5.07 18.98 13.17
N HIS A 223 -5.19 17.85 13.86
CA HIS A 223 -6.28 16.88 13.66
C HIS A 223 -7.28 16.87 14.82
N LEU A 224 -8.54 16.55 14.52
CA LEU A 224 -9.57 16.23 15.49
C LEU A 224 -9.95 14.77 15.34
N ARG A 225 -9.97 14.03 16.46
CA ARG A 225 -10.51 12.66 16.53
C ARG A 225 -11.47 12.57 17.71
N PHE A 226 -12.67 12.09 17.45
CA PHE A 226 -13.71 11.89 18.45
C PHE A 226 -14.16 10.43 18.47
N GLU A 227 -14.39 9.92 19.68
CA GLU A 227 -14.97 8.60 19.92
C GLU A 227 -15.94 8.67 21.11
N LYS A 228 -17.20 8.27 20.90
CA LYS A 228 -18.28 8.21 21.92
C LYS A 228 -18.46 9.53 22.71
N THR A 229 -18.45 10.66 22.01
CA THR A 229 -18.42 11.98 22.66
C THR A 229 -19.14 13.05 21.85
N LYS A 230 -19.49 14.16 22.49
CA LYS A 230 -19.97 15.38 21.82
C LYS A 230 -18.96 16.50 21.94
N ALA A 231 -18.89 17.37 20.94
CA ALA A 231 -18.05 18.55 20.99
C ALA A 231 -18.71 19.74 20.28
N SER A 232 -18.51 20.95 20.82
CA SER A 232 -19.03 22.19 20.25
C SER A 232 -17.90 23.17 19.98
N PHE A 233 -17.85 23.71 18.76
CA PHE A 233 -16.84 24.67 18.31
C PHE A 233 -17.51 25.92 17.72
N PRO A 234 -18.16 26.76 18.56
CA PRO A 234 -19.03 27.83 18.09
C PRO A 234 -18.32 28.92 17.27
N VAL A 235 -17.03 29.14 17.47
CA VAL A 235 -16.26 30.20 16.80
C VAL A 235 -15.12 29.69 15.90
N LEU A 236 -15.01 28.37 15.70
CA LEU A 236 -13.93 27.79 14.91
C LEU A 236 -14.12 28.06 13.42
N GLN A 237 -13.15 28.74 12.80
CA GLN A 237 -13.20 29.18 11.41
C GLN A 237 -12.38 28.31 10.47
N GLU A 238 -11.23 27.78 10.94
CA GLU A 238 -10.27 27.06 10.11
C GLU A 238 -9.66 25.84 10.84
N ILE A 239 -9.63 24.70 10.15
CA ILE A 239 -8.82 23.54 10.53
C ILE A 239 -7.96 23.13 9.33
N THR A 240 -6.64 23.00 9.50
CA THR A 240 -5.77 22.55 8.39
C THR A 240 -5.66 21.02 8.29
N GLY A 241 -5.88 20.31 9.40
CA GLY A 241 -5.85 18.85 9.45
C GLY A 241 -7.23 18.20 9.34
N ASN A 242 -7.28 16.92 9.66
CA ASN A 242 -8.46 16.08 9.41
C ASN A 242 -9.42 16.09 10.60
N ILE A 243 -10.72 15.98 10.32
CA ILE A 243 -11.78 15.75 11.29
C ILE A 243 -12.22 14.29 11.15
N LEU A 244 -12.05 13.51 12.21
CA LEU A 244 -12.43 12.11 12.28
C LEU A 244 -13.44 11.91 13.43
N LEU A 245 -14.68 11.58 13.09
CA LEU A 245 -15.69 11.12 14.03
C LEU A 245 -15.77 9.61 13.90
N GLU A 246 -15.44 8.89 14.97
CA GLU A 246 -15.54 7.43 14.99
C GLU A 246 -16.97 7.00 15.34
N GLN A 247 -17.17 6.22 16.39
CA GLN A 247 -18.47 5.69 16.76
C GLN A 247 -19.19 6.62 17.74
N GLY A 248 -20.47 6.91 17.51
CA GLY A 248 -21.33 7.56 18.52
C GLY A 248 -20.95 9.02 18.82
N CYS A 249 -20.49 9.78 17.82
CA CYS A 249 -19.96 11.13 18.01
C CYS A 249 -20.90 12.20 17.44
N TYR A 250 -21.05 13.33 18.13
CA TYR A 250 -21.71 14.50 17.53
C TYR A 250 -20.89 15.77 17.67
N ALA A 251 -20.67 16.48 16.58
CA ALA A 251 -19.94 17.74 16.60
C ALA A 251 -20.66 18.85 15.83
N ASP A 252 -20.60 20.08 16.35
CA ASP A 252 -21.16 21.26 15.67
C ASP A 252 -20.06 22.28 15.37
N PHE A 253 -20.00 22.71 14.10
CA PHE A 253 -19.01 23.65 13.56
C PHE A 253 -19.73 24.77 12.79
N PRO A 254 -20.43 25.68 13.48
CA PRO A 254 -21.30 26.66 12.82
C PRO A 254 -20.56 27.68 11.94
N LEU A 255 -19.29 27.99 12.25
CA LEU A 255 -18.50 29.00 11.53
C LEU A 255 -17.33 28.44 10.71
N LEU A 256 -17.16 27.12 10.65
CA LEU A 256 -16.01 26.51 9.98
C LEU A 256 -16.15 26.68 8.47
N GLU A 257 -15.20 27.39 7.85
CA GLU A 257 -15.19 27.64 6.40
C GLU A 257 -14.30 26.67 5.63
N THR A 258 -13.23 26.18 6.28
CA THR A 258 -12.24 25.31 5.64
C THR A 258 -11.77 24.17 6.54
N SER A 259 -11.51 23.00 5.94
CA SER A 259 -11.03 21.80 6.64
C SER A 259 -10.03 20.98 5.80
N GLY A 260 -9.29 20.08 6.44
CA GLY A 260 -8.55 19.00 5.79
C GLY A 260 -9.48 17.92 5.24
N SER A 261 -9.30 16.64 5.63
CA SER A 261 -10.27 15.58 5.31
C SER A 261 -11.35 15.46 6.39
N ILE A 262 -12.55 15.02 6.01
CA ILE A 262 -13.66 14.76 6.91
C ILE A 262 -14.05 13.29 6.79
N SER A 263 -14.08 12.59 7.92
CA SER A 263 -14.50 11.19 8.01
C SER A 263 -15.49 11.04 9.17
N VAL A 264 -16.69 10.59 8.86
CA VAL A 264 -17.77 10.38 9.84
C VAL A 264 -18.17 8.91 9.78
N ASN A 265 -18.01 8.20 10.89
CA ASN A 265 -18.31 6.77 10.98
C ASN A 265 -19.65 6.51 11.70
N ARG A 266 -19.97 5.24 11.95
CA ARG A 266 -21.31 4.77 12.36
C ARG A 266 -21.86 5.49 13.60
N ASN A 267 -23.16 5.79 13.57
CA ASN A 267 -23.90 6.46 14.65
C ASN A 267 -23.32 7.83 15.05
N SER A 268 -22.67 8.51 14.11
CA SER A 268 -22.11 9.84 14.33
C SER A 268 -22.77 10.87 13.40
N GLY A 269 -22.91 12.10 13.88
CA GLY A 269 -23.48 13.23 13.14
C GLY A 269 -22.63 14.48 13.26
N VAL A 270 -22.62 15.31 12.22
CA VAL A 270 -21.85 16.57 12.24
C VAL A 270 -22.53 17.64 11.40
N ARG A 271 -22.41 18.89 11.84
CA ARG A 271 -23.02 20.04 11.17
C ARG A 271 -21.96 21.06 10.72
N PHE A 272 -22.05 21.46 9.46
CA PHE A 272 -21.11 22.37 8.79
C PHE A 272 -21.87 23.38 7.89
N PRO A 273 -22.57 24.38 8.44
CA PRO A 273 -23.44 25.24 7.62
C PRO A 273 -22.64 26.21 6.72
N LEU A 274 -21.41 26.58 7.10
CA LEU A 274 -20.58 27.54 6.36
C LEU A 274 -19.34 26.92 5.70
N LEU A 275 -19.15 25.60 5.77
CA LEU A 275 -17.98 24.95 5.18
C LEU A 275 -18.01 25.06 3.66
N ARG A 276 -17.02 25.73 3.08
CA ARG A 276 -16.89 25.96 1.63
C ARG A 276 -15.83 25.08 0.98
N ASN A 277 -14.72 24.82 1.68
CA ASN A 277 -13.57 24.13 1.10
C ASN A 277 -13.06 22.98 1.99
N VAL A 278 -12.81 21.84 1.35
CA VAL A 278 -12.18 20.66 1.96
C VAL A 278 -10.92 20.33 1.16
N ASN A 279 -9.76 20.44 1.80
CA ASN A 279 -8.46 20.21 1.15
C ASN A 279 -8.12 18.72 1.00
N GLY A 280 -8.85 17.84 1.68
CA GLY A 280 -8.71 16.39 1.61
C GLY A 280 -9.95 15.68 1.07
N ASN A 281 -10.27 14.53 1.67
CA ASN A 281 -11.38 13.68 1.27
C ASN A 281 -12.61 13.90 2.16
N ILE A 282 -13.80 13.59 1.66
CA ILE A 282 -15.02 13.46 2.45
C ILE A 282 -15.52 12.02 2.35
N GLN A 283 -15.68 11.37 3.49
CA GLN A 283 -16.30 10.07 3.63
C GLN A 283 -17.29 10.07 4.79
N ASN A 284 -18.49 9.55 4.56
CA ASN A 284 -19.51 9.41 5.59
C ASN A 284 -20.11 7.99 5.59
N GLN A 285 -20.19 7.39 6.77
CA GLN A 285 -20.87 6.14 7.10
C GLN A 285 -21.77 6.29 8.35
N GLY A 286 -21.93 7.52 8.84
CA GLY A 286 -22.83 7.91 9.93
C GLY A 286 -24.16 8.46 9.42
N GLU A 287 -24.71 9.42 10.16
CA GLU A 287 -25.93 10.14 9.80
C GLU A 287 -25.71 11.05 8.58
N THR A 288 -26.78 11.35 7.84
CA THR A 288 -26.69 12.20 6.64
C THR A 288 -26.11 13.58 6.96
N CYS A 289 -25.00 13.94 6.32
CA CYS A 289 -24.33 15.23 6.49
C CYS A 289 -24.76 16.23 5.41
N HIS A 290 -25.29 17.38 5.84
CA HIS A 290 -25.74 18.46 4.95
C HIS A 290 -24.65 19.55 4.82
N PHE A 291 -23.91 19.50 3.71
CA PHE A 291 -22.87 20.45 3.35
C PHE A 291 -23.45 21.57 2.44
N ILE A 292 -24.37 22.36 2.98
CA ILE A 292 -25.18 23.33 2.20
C ILE A 292 -24.37 24.44 1.49
N SER A 293 -23.17 24.74 2.00
CA SER A 293 -22.28 25.79 1.48
C SER A 293 -21.02 25.24 0.82
N LEU A 294 -20.87 23.91 0.72
CA LEU A 294 -19.66 23.29 0.20
C LEU A 294 -19.55 23.50 -1.30
N GLU A 295 -18.45 24.11 -1.72
CA GLU A 295 -18.17 24.46 -3.11
C GLU A 295 -17.03 23.59 -3.68
N LYS A 296 -16.05 23.21 -2.87
CA LYS A 296 -14.85 22.50 -3.34
C LYS A 296 -14.37 21.40 -2.41
N VAL A 297 -14.06 20.25 -3.00
CA VAL A 297 -13.35 19.13 -2.36
C VAL A 297 -12.11 18.80 -3.20
N LYS A 298 -10.91 19.03 -2.69
CA LYS A 298 -9.68 18.79 -3.46
C LYS A 298 -9.39 17.30 -3.67
N GLY A 299 -9.73 16.46 -2.69
CA GLY A 299 -9.58 15.00 -2.76
C GLY A 299 -10.84 14.31 -3.29
N THR A 300 -11.17 13.16 -2.71
CA THR A 300 -12.35 12.37 -3.08
C THR A 300 -13.59 12.85 -2.33
N TYR A 301 -14.67 13.10 -3.05
CA TYR A 301 -16.01 13.31 -2.50
C TYR A 301 -16.87 12.06 -2.71
N LYS A 302 -17.25 11.39 -1.62
CA LYS A 302 -18.17 10.25 -1.64
C LYS A 302 -19.59 10.70 -1.31
N THR A 303 -20.55 10.43 -2.19
CA THR A 303 -21.93 10.92 -2.02
C THR A 303 -22.76 10.13 -1.00
N HIS A 304 -22.25 9.00 -0.50
CA HIS A 304 -22.96 8.21 0.49
C HIS A 304 -23.25 9.04 1.74
N GLN A 305 -24.52 9.15 2.13
CA GLN A 305 -24.95 9.92 3.31
C GLN A 305 -24.49 11.39 3.29
N THR A 306 -24.28 12.01 2.13
CA THR A 306 -23.89 13.43 2.05
C THR A 306 -24.73 14.19 1.04
N ILE A 307 -25.01 15.46 1.35
CA ILE A 307 -25.78 16.36 0.49
C ILE A 307 -25.01 17.68 0.36
N ALA A 308 -24.55 18.00 -0.85
CA ALA A 308 -23.76 19.20 -1.15
C ALA A 308 -24.28 19.90 -2.42
N PRO A 309 -25.36 20.70 -2.35
CA PRO A 309 -26.04 21.25 -3.52
C PRO A 309 -25.23 22.32 -4.28
N LYS A 310 -24.27 22.96 -3.60
CA LYS A 310 -23.43 24.03 -4.16
C LYS A 310 -22.06 23.55 -4.65
N ILE A 311 -21.82 22.23 -4.69
CA ILE A 311 -20.52 21.70 -5.09
C ILE A 311 -20.22 22.10 -6.54
N GLN A 312 -19.03 22.67 -6.77
CA GLN A 312 -18.57 23.14 -8.08
C GLN A 312 -17.34 22.38 -8.56
N GLU A 313 -16.47 21.96 -7.65
CA GLU A 313 -15.21 21.30 -8.00
C GLU A 313 -14.90 20.16 -7.04
N VAL A 314 -14.54 19.01 -7.60
CA VAL A 314 -14.07 17.85 -6.84
C VAL A 314 -12.78 17.28 -7.44
N GLY A 315 -11.96 16.63 -6.62
CA GLY A 315 -10.89 15.77 -7.08
C GLY A 315 -11.48 14.53 -7.74
N ASP A 316 -11.71 13.49 -6.96
CA ASP A 316 -12.49 12.33 -7.39
C ASP A 316 -13.95 12.45 -6.94
N LEU A 317 -14.88 11.97 -7.75
CA LEU A 317 -16.30 11.87 -7.42
C LEU A 317 -16.72 10.40 -7.37
N GLU A 318 -17.13 9.92 -6.19
CA GLU A 318 -17.63 8.56 -6.01
C GLU A 318 -19.12 8.60 -5.64
N MET A 319 -19.96 8.04 -6.50
CA MET A 319 -21.41 8.09 -6.33
C MET A 319 -22.00 6.70 -6.19
N HIS A 320 -22.75 6.50 -5.11
CA HIS A 320 -23.47 5.25 -4.85
C HIS A 320 -24.94 5.29 -5.29
N THR A 321 -25.48 6.49 -5.50
CA THR A 321 -26.86 6.73 -5.93
C THR A 321 -26.90 7.82 -6.98
N SER A 322 -27.90 7.76 -7.87
CA SER A 322 -28.11 8.80 -8.88
C SER A 322 -28.48 10.12 -8.19
N LEU A 323 -27.59 11.09 -8.26
CA LEU A 323 -27.75 12.43 -7.73
C LEU A 323 -27.45 13.42 -8.85
N GLU A 324 -28.27 14.46 -8.95
CA GLU A 324 -28.01 15.57 -9.86
C GLU A 324 -27.11 16.61 -9.18
N PHE A 325 -26.14 17.11 -9.93
CA PHE A 325 -25.29 18.22 -9.51
C PHE A 325 -25.50 19.42 -10.43
N GLU A 326 -26.29 20.38 -9.98
CA GLU A 326 -26.61 21.57 -10.79
C GLU A 326 -25.41 22.49 -10.98
N ASN A 327 -24.50 22.55 -10.01
CA ASN A 327 -23.40 23.52 -9.97
C ASN A 327 -22.01 22.91 -10.26
N LEU A 328 -21.91 21.59 -10.44
CA LEU A 328 -20.63 20.91 -10.61
C LEU A 328 -20.03 21.25 -11.97
N LYS A 329 -18.91 21.98 -11.96
CA LYS A 329 -18.18 22.43 -13.14
C LYS A 329 -16.95 21.58 -13.45
N ARG A 330 -16.31 20.99 -12.45
CA ARG A 330 -15.02 20.31 -12.63
C ARG A 330 -14.87 19.05 -11.78
N ILE A 331 -14.43 17.97 -12.42
CA ILE A 331 -13.92 16.75 -11.78
C ILE A 331 -12.45 16.63 -12.16
N ASN A 332 -11.53 16.92 -11.23
CA ASN A 332 -10.10 16.93 -11.49
C ASN A 332 -9.46 15.52 -11.52
N GLY A 333 -10.21 14.51 -11.12
CA GLY A 333 -9.82 13.11 -11.09
C GLY A 333 -10.87 12.24 -11.76
N ARG A 334 -11.33 11.22 -11.05
CA ARG A 334 -12.15 10.13 -11.58
C ARG A 334 -13.61 10.33 -11.22
N LEU A 335 -14.48 9.98 -12.17
CA LEU A 335 -15.89 9.72 -11.90
C LEU A 335 -16.06 8.21 -11.66
N ILE A 336 -16.54 7.83 -10.48
CA ILE A 336 -16.73 6.44 -10.06
C ILE A 336 -18.20 6.25 -9.69
N ASN A 337 -18.96 5.61 -10.56
CA ASN A 337 -20.35 5.25 -10.29
C ASN A 337 -20.79 4.07 -11.16
N ALA A 338 -22.00 3.56 -10.93
CA ALA A 338 -22.53 2.37 -11.60
C ALA A 338 -23.75 2.67 -12.50
N PHE A 339 -23.93 3.93 -12.90
CA PHE A 339 -25.12 4.40 -13.60
C PHE A 339 -24.78 5.56 -14.55
N LYS A 340 -25.77 6.00 -15.34
CA LYS A 340 -25.62 7.15 -16.22
C LYS A 340 -25.77 8.45 -15.44
N VAL A 341 -25.05 9.49 -15.84
CA VAL A 341 -25.11 10.80 -15.20
C VAL A 341 -25.67 11.86 -16.13
N ASN A 342 -26.33 12.87 -15.54
CA ASN A 342 -26.76 14.08 -16.23
C ASN A 342 -26.18 15.30 -15.50
N PHE A 343 -25.00 15.74 -15.93
CA PHE A 343 -24.32 16.89 -15.33
C PHE A 343 -24.39 18.08 -16.28
N LYS A 344 -25.42 18.90 -16.09
CA LYS A 344 -25.73 20.04 -16.98
C LYS A 344 -24.65 21.11 -17.01
N SER A 345 -23.89 21.26 -15.93
CA SER A 345 -22.89 22.33 -15.75
C SER A 345 -21.44 21.84 -15.81
N LEU A 346 -21.20 20.54 -16.01
CA LEU A 346 -19.85 19.99 -15.98
C LEU A 346 -19.08 20.41 -17.22
N GLU A 347 -18.00 21.18 -17.03
CA GLU A 347 -17.17 21.71 -18.11
C GLU A 347 -15.89 20.90 -18.32
N TYR A 348 -15.38 20.25 -17.27
CA TYR A 348 -14.12 19.51 -17.30
C TYR A 348 -14.17 18.22 -16.51
N ILE A 349 -13.64 17.15 -17.11
CA ILE A 349 -13.37 15.88 -16.43
C ILE A 349 -11.98 15.37 -16.79
N ASN A 350 -11.23 14.90 -15.80
CA ASN A 350 -9.89 14.38 -16.04
C ASN A 350 -9.93 12.98 -16.66
N PHE A 351 -10.72 12.05 -16.10
CA PHE A 351 -10.88 10.69 -16.62
C PHE A 351 -12.33 10.37 -16.98
N PHE A 352 -12.59 9.94 -18.21
CA PHE A 352 -13.93 9.52 -18.67
C PHE A 352 -13.85 8.33 -19.64
N GLY A 353 -14.95 7.57 -19.77
CA GLY A 353 -15.05 6.45 -20.73
C GLY A 353 -15.27 5.05 -20.11
N ASP A 354 -15.81 4.97 -18.90
CA ASP A 354 -16.32 3.71 -18.34
C ASP A 354 -17.63 3.32 -19.04
N GLU A 355 -17.79 2.05 -19.43
CA GLU A 355 -18.99 1.56 -20.13
C GLU A 355 -20.28 1.81 -19.33
N ARG A 356 -20.18 1.87 -17.99
CA ARG A 356 -21.31 2.17 -17.10
C ARG A 356 -21.84 3.60 -17.28
N HIS A 357 -21.05 4.48 -17.88
CA HIS A 357 -21.39 5.87 -18.14
C HIS A 357 -21.97 6.07 -19.56
N ASN A 358 -22.04 5.03 -20.40
CA ASN A 358 -22.50 5.16 -21.79
C ASN A 358 -23.91 5.78 -21.87
N GLY A 359 -24.03 6.84 -22.67
CA GLY A 359 -25.27 7.62 -22.79
C GLY A 359 -25.50 8.63 -21.66
N SER A 360 -24.46 9.01 -20.92
CA SER A 360 -24.50 10.14 -19.99
C SER A 360 -24.65 11.47 -20.74
N GLN A 361 -25.40 12.41 -20.17
CA GLN A 361 -25.65 13.72 -20.76
C GLN A 361 -24.76 14.78 -20.10
N LEU A 362 -23.81 15.30 -20.89
CA LEU A 362 -22.81 16.28 -20.43
C LEU A 362 -22.79 17.51 -21.36
N PRO A 363 -23.90 18.29 -21.45
CA PRO A 363 -24.08 19.31 -22.49
C PRO A 363 -23.12 20.51 -22.39
N ALA A 364 -22.62 20.82 -21.19
CA ALA A 364 -21.65 21.90 -20.97
C ALA A 364 -20.19 21.44 -21.04
N LEU A 365 -19.92 20.17 -21.37
CA LEU A 365 -18.57 19.61 -21.34
C LEU A 365 -17.71 20.26 -22.43
N LYS A 366 -16.58 20.81 -22.01
CA LYS A 366 -15.64 21.50 -22.91
C LYS A 366 -14.36 20.69 -23.11
N GLN A 367 -13.96 19.88 -22.14
CA GLN A 367 -12.69 19.16 -22.21
C GLN A 367 -12.69 17.88 -21.36
N ILE A 368 -12.16 16.81 -21.96
CA ILE A 368 -11.76 15.58 -21.28
C ILE A 368 -10.23 15.45 -21.36
N ASN A 369 -9.54 15.15 -20.27
CA ASN A 369 -8.08 14.99 -20.36
C ASN A 369 -7.67 13.60 -20.88
N PHE A 370 -8.21 12.55 -20.29
CA PHE A 370 -8.01 11.17 -20.66
C PHE A 370 -9.37 10.51 -20.92
N TYR A 371 -9.61 10.20 -22.18
CA TYR A 371 -10.87 9.60 -22.64
C TYR A 371 -10.62 8.17 -23.10
N LEU A 372 -11.31 7.21 -22.51
CA LEU A 372 -11.44 5.87 -23.06
C LEU A 372 -12.60 5.89 -24.06
N TYR A 373 -12.31 5.63 -25.32
CA TYR A 373 -13.27 5.70 -26.41
C TYR A 373 -14.48 4.80 -26.17
N GLN A 374 -15.67 5.35 -26.39
CA GLN A 374 -16.95 4.65 -26.40
C GLN A 374 -17.70 5.02 -27.68
N LYS A 375 -18.30 4.03 -28.36
CA LYS A 375 -18.86 4.19 -29.72
C LYS A 375 -19.95 5.27 -29.80
N ASP A 376 -20.79 5.38 -28.77
CA ASP A 376 -22.03 6.17 -28.81
C ASP A 376 -21.94 7.51 -28.06
N ASP A 377 -20.77 7.85 -27.52
CA ASP A 377 -20.58 9.00 -26.63
C ASP A 377 -20.17 10.29 -27.38
N HIS A 378 -19.55 10.17 -28.55
CA HIS A 378 -19.14 11.29 -29.42
C HIS A 378 -18.25 12.38 -28.77
N PHE A 379 -17.51 12.06 -27.71
CA PHE A 379 -16.66 13.01 -26.96
C PHE A 379 -15.21 13.14 -27.45
N GLU A 380 -14.83 12.45 -28.53
CA GLU A 380 -13.44 12.39 -29.01
C GLU A 380 -12.86 13.78 -29.31
N HIS A 381 -13.69 14.68 -29.84
CA HIS A 381 -13.29 16.05 -30.19
C HIS A 381 -13.00 16.95 -28.97
N LEU A 382 -13.50 16.58 -27.78
CA LEU A 382 -13.23 17.26 -26.51
C LEU A 382 -12.03 16.66 -25.77
N ALA A 383 -11.54 15.50 -26.21
CA ALA A 383 -10.52 14.74 -25.50
C ALA A 383 -9.10 15.17 -25.89
N LYS A 384 -8.26 15.46 -24.89
CA LYS A 384 -6.82 15.69 -25.10
C LYS A 384 -6.08 14.40 -25.46
N ASN A 385 -6.42 13.30 -24.81
CA ASN A 385 -5.83 11.99 -25.05
C ASN A 385 -6.94 10.95 -25.17
N ILE A 386 -7.01 10.29 -26.33
CA ILE A 386 -7.99 9.23 -26.60
C ILE A 386 -7.28 7.88 -26.50
N TYR A 387 -7.92 6.94 -25.80
CA TYR A 387 -7.45 5.56 -25.64
C TYR A 387 -8.52 4.59 -26.14
N PHE A 388 -8.06 3.45 -26.64
CA PHE A 388 -8.88 2.38 -27.17
C PHE A 388 -8.50 1.10 -26.43
N LYS A 389 -9.46 0.48 -25.72
CA LYS A 389 -9.26 -0.83 -25.09
C LYS A 389 -9.43 -1.90 -26.16
N ILE A 390 -8.33 -2.47 -26.63
CA ILE A 390 -8.36 -3.46 -27.70
C ILE A 390 -8.82 -4.82 -27.18
N ASN A 391 -8.38 -5.15 -25.97
CA ASN A 391 -8.77 -6.32 -25.19
C ASN A 391 -8.48 -6.05 -23.70
N ASP A 392 -8.70 -7.04 -22.83
CA ASP A 392 -8.52 -6.89 -21.37
C ASP A 392 -7.09 -6.58 -20.90
N ARG A 393 -6.09 -6.64 -21.78
CA ARG A 393 -4.69 -6.41 -21.43
C ARG A 393 -3.98 -5.37 -22.30
N MET A 394 -4.67 -4.76 -23.26
CA MET A 394 -4.06 -3.87 -24.24
C MET A 394 -4.88 -2.63 -24.48
N TYR A 395 -4.26 -1.47 -24.29
CA TYR A 395 -4.78 -0.18 -24.68
C TYR A 395 -3.88 0.47 -25.72
N LEU A 396 -4.51 1.08 -26.73
CA LEU A 396 -3.81 1.90 -27.72
C LEU A 396 -4.24 3.36 -27.62
N SER A 397 -3.31 4.26 -27.86
CA SER A 397 -3.55 5.67 -28.13
C SER A 397 -2.74 6.08 -29.36
N LYS A 398 -2.89 7.31 -29.84
CA LYS A 398 -2.26 7.84 -31.06
C LYS A 398 -0.81 7.37 -31.27
N ASP A 399 0.00 7.45 -30.22
CA ASP A 399 1.43 7.14 -30.27
C ASP A 399 1.87 6.09 -29.23
N LYS A 400 0.94 5.51 -28.48
CA LYS A 400 1.23 4.70 -27.30
C LYS A 400 0.54 3.33 -27.32
N LEU A 401 1.27 2.32 -26.87
CA LEU A 401 0.80 1.01 -26.46
C LEU A 401 0.90 0.94 -24.93
N ILE A 402 -0.14 0.49 -24.26
CA ILE A 402 -0.13 0.20 -22.82
C ILE A 402 -0.56 -1.24 -22.63
N LEU A 403 0.27 -2.01 -21.93
CA LEU A 403 0.00 -3.41 -21.61
C LEU A 403 -0.37 -3.52 -20.12
N SER A 404 -1.66 -3.63 -19.84
CA SER A 404 -2.18 -3.61 -18.48
C SER A 404 -3.53 -4.30 -18.36
N GLY A 405 -3.69 -5.13 -17.33
CA GLY A 405 -5.00 -5.63 -16.88
C GLY A 405 -5.66 -4.76 -15.81
N ALA A 406 -5.08 -3.61 -15.47
CA ALA A 406 -5.68 -2.68 -14.52
C ALA A 406 -6.82 -1.88 -15.17
N SER A 407 -7.70 -1.31 -14.35
CA SER A 407 -8.73 -0.40 -14.87
C SER A 407 -8.09 0.84 -15.51
N PHE A 408 -8.80 1.43 -16.48
CA PHE A 408 -8.30 2.50 -17.36
C PHE A 408 -7.60 3.63 -16.61
N ASN A 409 -8.20 4.11 -15.52
CA ASN A 409 -7.68 5.22 -14.72
C ASN A 409 -6.28 4.94 -14.13
N TYR A 410 -5.93 3.67 -13.92
CA TYR A 410 -4.58 3.28 -13.51
C TYR A 410 -3.69 2.91 -14.69
N ALA A 411 -4.27 2.29 -15.73
CA ALA A 411 -3.53 1.84 -16.92
C ALA A 411 -2.79 3.00 -17.61
N VAL A 412 -3.42 4.18 -17.73
CA VAL A 412 -2.83 5.38 -18.35
C VAL A 412 -1.55 5.89 -17.69
N HIS A 413 -1.30 5.50 -16.43
CA HIS A 413 -0.10 5.87 -15.67
C HIS A 413 0.96 4.76 -15.63
N GLN A 414 0.69 3.60 -16.22
CA GLN A 414 1.66 2.52 -16.30
C GLN A 414 2.71 2.76 -17.39
N GLN A 415 3.72 1.89 -17.39
CA GLN A 415 4.71 1.85 -18.45
C GLN A 415 4.00 1.75 -19.80
N ASN A 416 4.38 2.64 -20.71
CA ASN A 416 3.85 2.70 -22.05
C ASN A 416 4.99 2.54 -23.05
N TYR A 417 4.63 1.98 -24.19
CA TYR A 417 5.51 1.66 -25.30
C TYR A 417 5.07 2.43 -26.54
N THR A 418 5.95 2.52 -27.53
CA THR A 418 5.60 3.16 -28.81
C THR A 418 4.79 2.22 -29.70
N ILE A 419 4.05 2.77 -30.67
CA ILE A 419 3.43 1.95 -31.73
C ILE A 419 4.50 1.15 -32.53
N ARG A 420 5.73 1.65 -32.64
CA ARG A 420 6.86 0.89 -33.20
C ARG A 420 7.11 -0.41 -32.43
N LYS A 421 7.07 -0.35 -31.08
CA LYS A 421 7.21 -1.54 -30.25
C LYS A 421 6.07 -2.52 -30.47
N LEU A 422 4.83 -2.04 -30.58
CA LEU A 422 3.69 -2.90 -30.94
C LEU A 422 3.94 -3.64 -32.26
N VAL A 423 4.33 -2.93 -33.32
CA VAL A 423 4.63 -3.52 -34.64
C VAL A 423 5.72 -4.59 -34.54
N SER A 424 6.81 -4.33 -33.80
CA SER A 424 7.89 -5.32 -33.61
C SER A 424 7.40 -6.62 -32.94
N ILE A 425 6.39 -6.54 -32.06
CA ILE A 425 5.80 -7.69 -31.38
C ILE A 425 4.79 -8.41 -32.28
N LEU A 426 3.91 -7.67 -32.98
CA LEU A 426 2.93 -8.27 -33.91
C LEU A 426 3.62 -9.13 -34.98
N LYS A 427 4.81 -8.72 -35.42
CA LYS A 427 5.63 -9.47 -36.38
C LYS A 427 6.16 -10.82 -35.89
N LEU A 428 6.11 -11.10 -34.60
CA LEU A 428 6.40 -12.45 -34.09
C LEU A 428 5.41 -13.48 -34.64
N ARG A 429 4.16 -13.06 -34.89
CA ARG A 429 3.07 -13.92 -35.37
C ARG A 429 2.73 -13.67 -36.84
N HIS A 430 2.83 -12.43 -37.29
CA HIS A 430 2.30 -12.01 -38.58
C HIS A 430 3.42 -11.68 -39.57
N SER A 431 3.43 -12.40 -40.69
CA SER A 431 4.44 -12.22 -41.75
C SER A 431 4.27 -10.91 -42.54
N SER A 432 3.05 -10.39 -42.64
CA SER A 432 2.73 -9.15 -43.37
C SER A 432 1.61 -8.37 -42.68
N PHE A 433 1.47 -7.08 -43.01
CA PHE A 433 0.38 -6.25 -42.49
C PHE A 433 -0.98 -6.84 -42.87
N GLN A 434 -1.13 -7.33 -44.11
CA GLN A 434 -2.35 -8.00 -44.56
C GLN A 434 -2.66 -9.28 -43.76
N ASN A 435 -1.63 -10.03 -43.36
CA ASN A 435 -1.80 -11.19 -42.49
C ASN A 435 -2.30 -10.77 -41.09
N PHE A 436 -1.74 -9.71 -40.50
CA PHE A 436 -2.22 -9.13 -39.25
C PHE A 436 -3.69 -8.69 -39.35
N MET A 437 -4.04 -7.94 -40.41
CA MET A 437 -5.40 -7.45 -40.60
C MET A 437 -6.43 -8.57 -40.63
N THR A 438 -6.20 -9.58 -41.47
CA THR A 438 -7.16 -10.68 -41.72
C THR A 438 -7.21 -11.74 -40.62
N ARG A 439 -6.09 -11.96 -39.90
CA ARG A 439 -5.99 -13.03 -38.88
C ARG A 439 -6.22 -12.55 -37.46
N GLU A 440 -5.95 -11.29 -37.16
CA GLU A 440 -6.04 -10.78 -35.80
C GLU A 440 -6.96 -9.57 -35.68
N TYR A 441 -6.71 -8.48 -36.41
CA TYR A 441 -7.53 -7.27 -36.26
C TYR A 441 -9.02 -7.54 -36.53
N GLU A 442 -9.34 -8.14 -37.69
CA GLU A 442 -10.73 -8.40 -38.08
C GLU A 442 -11.46 -9.42 -37.20
N ARG A 443 -10.71 -10.31 -36.53
CA ARG A 443 -11.24 -11.48 -35.80
C ARG A 443 -11.21 -11.35 -34.29
N GLN A 444 -10.23 -10.62 -33.73
CA GLN A 444 -9.91 -10.63 -32.30
C GLN A 444 -9.94 -9.24 -31.67
N TRP A 445 -9.61 -8.18 -32.41
CA TRP A 445 -9.61 -6.83 -31.86
C TRP A 445 -11.03 -6.24 -31.86
N THR A 446 -11.36 -5.46 -30.84
CA THR A 446 -12.55 -4.61 -30.88
C THR A 446 -12.47 -3.67 -32.09
N ARG A 447 -13.55 -3.63 -32.88
CA ARG A 447 -13.64 -2.78 -34.07
C ARG A 447 -14.06 -1.37 -33.67
N PHE A 448 -13.22 -0.39 -34.02
CA PHE A 448 -13.49 1.02 -33.76
C PHE A 448 -13.68 1.77 -35.09
N GLU A 449 -14.89 2.30 -35.30
CA GLU A 449 -15.28 3.04 -36.50
C GLU A 449 -15.05 4.54 -36.29
N THR A 450 -13.79 4.95 -36.10
CA THR A 450 -13.45 6.36 -35.86
C THR A 450 -12.15 6.76 -36.56
N PRO A 451 -12.07 7.98 -37.16
CA PRO A 451 -10.86 8.47 -37.81
C PRO A 451 -9.63 8.48 -36.89
N PHE A 452 -9.84 8.59 -35.58
CA PHE A 452 -8.76 8.55 -34.59
C PHE A 452 -8.09 7.17 -34.52
N PHE A 453 -8.88 6.09 -34.61
CA PHE A 453 -8.36 4.73 -34.60
C PHE A 453 -7.81 4.34 -35.97
N THR A 454 -8.43 4.79 -37.06
CA THR A 454 -7.90 4.63 -38.43
C THR A 454 -6.47 5.15 -38.53
N LYS A 455 -6.17 6.32 -37.95
CA LYS A 455 -4.80 6.87 -37.90
C LYS A 455 -3.80 5.98 -37.15
N ILE A 456 -4.25 5.20 -36.16
CA ILE A 456 -3.39 4.22 -35.46
C ILE A 456 -3.09 3.06 -36.41
N LEU A 457 -4.09 2.54 -37.12
CA LEU A 457 -3.91 1.46 -38.10
C LEU A 457 -3.00 1.88 -39.27
N GLU A 458 -3.21 3.06 -39.84
CA GLU A 458 -2.34 3.63 -40.88
C GLU A 458 -0.89 3.77 -40.40
N LYS A 459 -0.69 4.09 -39.11
CA LYS A 459 0.65 4.17 -38.52
C LYS A 459 1.29 2.80 -38.37
N ILE A 460 0.52 1.79 -37.96
CA ILE A 460 0.98 0.38 -37.90
C ILE A 460 1.41 -0.07 -39.31
N GLU A 461 0.60 0.20 -40.33
CA GLU A 461 0.88 -0.12 -41.73
C GLU A 461 2.18 0.54 -42.22
N LYS A 462 2.32 1.86 -42.04
CA LYS A 462 3.52 2.62 -42.44
C LYS A 462 4.78 2.10 -41.78
N LEU A 463 4.68 1.68 -40.52
CA LEU A 463 5.81 1.14 -39.78
C LEU A 463 6.12 -0.32 -40.15
N TRP A 464 5.19 -1.05 -40.78
CA TRP A 464 5.32 -2.49 -40.95
C TRP A 464 6.61 -2.88 -41.67
N ASN A 465 6.95 -2.24 -42.79
CA ASN A 465 8.14 -2.64 -43.55
C ASN A 465 9.45 -2.12 -42.93
N GLY A 466 9.40 -1.06 -42.11
CA GLY A 466 10.59 -0.40 -41.54
C GLY A 466 10.92 -0.74 -40.08
N VAL A 467 10.20 -1.69 -39.49
CA VAL A 467 10.41 -2.13 -38.09
C VAL A 467 10.83 -3.58 -38.08
N GLU A 468 11.96 -3.89 -37.44
CA GLU A 468 12.38 -5.27 -37.22
C GLU A 468 11.53 -5.96 -36.16
N THR A 469 11.43 -7.28 -36.25
CA THR A 469 10.78 -8.10 -35.22
C THR A 469 11.54 -7.95 -33.90
N ILE A 470 10.81 -7.91 -32.79
CA ILE A 470 11.41 -7.86 -31.46
C ILE A 470 12.37 -9.04 -31.27
N GLN A 471 13.55 -8.78 -30.69
CA GLN A 471 14.53 -9.82 -30.40
C GLN A 471 14.08 -10.65 -29.19
N PHE A 472 14.49 -11.92 -29.17
CA PHE A 472 14.07 -12.88 -28.15
C PHE A 472 14.57 -12.47 -26.76
N GLU A 473 15.83 -12.08 -26.69
CA GLU A 473 16.54 -11.65 -25.50
C GLU A 473 15.84 -10.44 -24.86
N GLU A 474 15.35 -9.51 -25.70
CA GLU A 474 14.73 -8.26 -25.24
C GLU A 474 13.50 -8.50 -24.35
N PHE A 475 12.65 -9.46 -24.68
CA PHE A 475 11.48 -9.76 -23.84
C PHE A 475 11.73 -10.89 -22.84
N PHE A 476 12.71 -11.75 -23.00
CA PHE A 476 13.08 -12.71 -21.95
C PHE A 476 13.67 -12.01 -20.72
N GLU A 477 14.53 -11.03 -20.97
CA GLU A 477 15.26 -10.29 -19.94
C GLU A 477 14.48 -9.07 -19.39
N SER A 478 13.34 -8.74 -20.00
CA SER A 478 12.52 -7.61 -19.55
C SER A 478 12.01 -7.79 -18.12
N THR A 479 12.17 -6.75 -17.31
CA THR A 479 11.59 -6.67 -15.97
C THR A 479 10.07 -6.42 -16.00
N ASP A 480 9.51 -5.99 -17.13
CA ASP A 480 8.07 -5.78 -17.30
C ASP A 480 7.35 -7.11 -17.60
N ARG A 481 6.73 -7.69 -16.57
CA ARG A 481 5.92 -8.91 -16.68
C ARG A 481 4.81 -8.82 -17.73
N ASN A 482 4.14 -7.67 -17.89
CA ASN A 482 3.05 -7.54 -18.85
C ASN A 482 3.59 -7.57 -20.28
N LEU A 483 4.72 -6.93 -20.55
CA LEU A 483 5.41 -7.02 -21.84
C LEU A 483 5.80 -8.47 -22.15
N ARG A 484 6.38 -9.19 -21.19
CA ARG A 484 6.79 -10.60 -21.40
C ARG A 484 5.61 -11.48 -21.77
N LEU A 485 4.55 -11.45 -20.95
CA LEU A 485 3.34 -12.25 -21.19
C LEU A 485 2.70 -11.91 -22.53
N PHE A 486 2.70 -10.64 -22.91
CA PHE A 486 2.21 -10.22 -24.21
C PHE A 486 3.07 -10.82 -25.32
N CYS A 487 4.40 -10.69 -25.28
CA CYS A 487 5.29 -11.27 -26.31
C CYS A 487 5.17 -12.80 -26.40
N PHE A 488 5.05 -13.51 -25.27
CA PHE A 488 4.85 -14.96 -25.25
C PHE A 488 3.57 -15.41 -25.96
N ASN A 489 2.51 -14.59 -25.91
CA ASN A 489 1.31 -14.88 -26.68
C ASN A 489 1.57 -14.81 -28.20
N TYR A 490 2.48 -13.95 -28.67
CA TYR A 490 2.71 -13.73 -30.10
C TYR A 490 3.79 -14.61 -30.74
N ILE A 491 4.84 -15.03 -30.00
CA ILE A 491 5.92 -15.86 -30.57
C ILE A 491 5.43 -17.20 -31.12
N GLY A 492 4.38 -17.78 -30.51
CA GLY A 492 3.92 -19.13 -30.81
C GLY A 492 4.82 -20.19 -30.17
N VAL A 493 4.21 -21.27 -29.67
CA VAL A 493 4.91 -22.24 -28.83
C VAL A 493 6.01 -23.01 -29.58
N GLY A 494 5.80 -23.41 -30.84
CA GLY A 494 6.83 -24.10 -31.63
C GLY A 494 8.08 -23.24 -31.86
N ASN A 495 7.90 -21.95 -32.20
CA ASN A 495 9.01 -21.01 -32.34
C ASN A 495 9.73 -20.76 -31.01
N LEU A 496 8.97 -20.67 -29.92
CA LEU A 496 9.52 -20.56 -28.57
C LEU A 496 10.38 -21.77 -28.22
N MET A 497 9.88 -22.99 -28.41
CA MET A 497 10.62 -24.22 -28.12
C MET A 497 11.88 -24.35 -28.98
N LYS A 498 11.80 -23.96 -30.26
CA LYS A 498 12.98 -23.90 -31.13
C LYS A 498 14.04 -22.94 -30.61
N ARG A 499 13.63 -21.75 -30.14
CA ARG A 499 14.54 -20.74 -29.57
C ARG A 499 15.12 -21.14 -28.22
N LEU A 500 14.37 -21.91 -27.44
CA LEU A 500 14.85 -22.52 -26.19
C LEU A 500 15.79 -23.71 -26.45
N GLU A 501 16.03 -24.06 -27.71
CA GLU A 501 16.85 -25.21 -28.12
C GLU A 501 16.35 -26.51 -27.43
N ALA A 502 15.03 -26.70 -27.43
CA ALA A 502 14.42 -27.90 -26.89
C ALA A 502 14.95 -29.14 -27.63
N GLU A 503 15.50 -30.10 -26.89
CA GLU A 503 16.06 -31.34 -27.45
C GLU A 503 15.04 -32.47 -27.32
N LYS A 504 14.67 -33.09 -28.45
CA LYS A 504 13.80 -34.27 -28.46
C LYS A 504 14.56 -35.45 -27.84
N ILE A 505 13.97 -36.08 -26.83
CA ILE A 505 14.58 -37.20 -26.09
C ILE A 505 13.83 -38.52 -26.22
N ASN A 506 12.56 -38.48 -26.61
CA ASN A 506 11.75 -39.68 -26.85
C ASN A 506 10.63 -39.36 -27.84
N GLU A 507 10.16 -40.36 -28.58
CA GLU A 507 9.06 -40.28 -29.53
C GLU A 507 8.33 -41.62 -29.53
N GLU A 508 7.00 -41.58 -29.50
CA GLU A 508 6.15 -42.77 -29.55
C GLU A 508 4.91 -42.48 -30.38
N GLU A 509 4.32 -43.55 -30.92
CA GLU A 509 3.09 -43.49 -31.70
C GLU A 509 1.98 -44.30 -31.02
N ALA A 510 0.74 -43.84 -31.17
CA ALA A 510 -0.44 -44.58 -30.75
C ALA A 510 -1.49 -44.57 -31.86
N GLU A 511 -2.01 -45.75 -32.19
CA GLU A 511 -3.13 -45.92 -33.11
C GLU A 511 -4.44 -45.71 -32.35
N LEU A 512 -5.26 -44.76 -32.81
CA LEU A 512 -6.51 -44.38 -32.15
C LEU A 512 -7.69 -44.45 -33.12
N ASN A 513 -8.84 -44.86 -32.59
CA ASN A 513 -10.12 -44.85 -33.28
C ASN A 513 -10.75 -43.46 -33.18
N TYR A 514 -10.78 -42.73 -34.30
CA TYR A 514 -11.45 -41.45 -34.42
C TYR A 514 -12.90 -41.63 -34.80
N ASN A 515 -13.78 -40.92 -34.09
CA ASN A 515 -15.20 -40.86 -34.39
C ASN A 515 -15.44 -39.73 -35.41
N GLU A 516 -15.97 -40.08 -36.57
CA GLU A 516 -16.41 -39.16 -37.61
C GLU A 516 -17.94 -39.20 -37.70
N TYR A 517 -18.56 -38.04 -37.87
CA TYR A 517 -20.01 -37.92 -37.95
C TYR A 517 -20.42 -37.43 -39.34
N ASP A 518 -21.32 -38.16 -39.99
CA ASP A 518 -21.88 -37.71 -41.27
C ASP A 518 -22.87 -36.53 -41.06
N GLN A 519 -23.36 -35.97 -42.17
CA GLN A 519 -24.32 -34.84 -42.14
C GLN A 519 -25.65 -35.17 -41.42
N ASN A 520 -25.94 -36.46 -41.19
CA ASN A 520 -27.12 -36.95 -40.48
C ASN A 520 -26.83 -37.33 -39.02
N GLY A 521 -25.59 -37.15 -38.55
CA GLY A 521 -25.14 -37.50 -37.21
C GLY A 521 -24.81 -38.99 -37.01
N ASN A 522 -24.71 -39.78 -38.07
CA ASN A 522 -24.28 -41.18 -37.97
C ASN A 522 -22.78 -41.26 -37.71
N LYS A 523 -22.41 -42.06 -36.71
CA LYS A 523 -21.03 -42.26 -36.26
C LYS A 523 -20.32 -43.32 -37.09
N THR A 524 -19.16 -42.98 -37.64
CA THR A 524 -18.22 -43.90 -38.30
C THR A 524 -16.88 -43.85 -37.57
N GLN A 525 -16.14 -44.96 -37.54
CA GLN A 525 -14.81 -45.00 -36.92
C GLN A 525 -13.72 -45.13 -37.99
N ILE A 526 -12.70 -44.27 -37.88
CA ILE A 526 -11.50 -44.32 -38.72
C ILE A 526 -10.26 -44.44 -37.84
N LEU A 527 -9.28 -45.22 -38.29
CA LEU A 527 -8.00 -45.36 -37.59
C LEU A 527 -7.07 -44.22 -38.00
N ARG A 528 -6.45 -43.55 -37.02
CA ARG A 528 -5.35 -42.61 -37.25
C ARG A 528 -4.22 -42.85 -36.26
N ILE A 529 -3.00 -42.59 -36.70
CA ILE A 529 -1.79 -42.67 -35.87
C ILE A 529 -1.51 -41.28 -35.30
N ASN A 530 -1.42 -41.19 -33.97
CA ASN A 530 -0.98 -39.99 -33.27
C ASN A 530 0.48 -40.15 -32.85
N CYS A 531 1.30 -39.14 -33.14
CA CYS A 531 2.69 -39.06 -32.70
C CYS A 531 2.81 -38.14 -31.47
N TYR A 532 3.57 -38.61 -30.47
CA TYR A 532 3.89 -37.89 -29.25
C TYR A 532 5.41 -37.82 -29.09
N GLU A 533 5.93 -36.63 -28.80
CA GLU A 533 7.36 -36.38 -28.70
C GLU A 533 7.68 -35.75 -27.33
N VAL A 534 8.66 -36.26 -26.60
CA VAL A 534 9.12 -35.64 -25.35
C VAL A 534 10.39 -34.85 -25.61
N TYR A 535 10.43 -33.65 -25.07
CA TYR A 535 11.56 -32.73 -25.15
C TYR A 535 12.08 -32.38 -23.77
N LYS A 536 13.40 -32.13 -23.69
CA LYS A 536 14.04 -31.51 -22.53
C LYS A 536 14.54 -30.11 -22.88
N ILE A 537 14.52 -29.21 -21.90
CA ILE A 537 14.92 -27.80 -22.02
C ILE A 537 15.77 -27.44 -20.81
N GLU A 538 16.91 -26.81 -21.02
CA GLU A 538 17.74 -26.34 -19.92
C GLU A 538 17.01 -25.24 -19.12
N ASN A 539 16.90 -25.43 -17.80
CA ASN A 539 16.18 -24.50 -16.93
C ASN A 539 16.73 -23.07 -16.96
N LYS A 540 18.04 -22.92 -17.18
CA LYS A 540 18.69 -21.61 -17.37
C LYS A 540 18.07 -20.83 -18.53
N LYS A 541 17.70 -21.48 -19.63
CA LYS A 541 17.09 -20.83 -20.81
C LYS A 541 15.65 -20.37 -20.55
N LEU A 542 14.99 -20.98 -19.57
CA LEU A 542 13.69 -20.56 -19.05
C LEU A 542 13.81 -19.45 -17.96
N GLY A 543 15.03 -19.07 -17.59
CA GLY A 543 15.28 -18.16 -16.47
C GLY A 543 15.04 -18.80 -15.10
N ILE A 544 15.03 -20.12 -15.02
CA ILE A 544 14.85 -20.89 -13.78
C ILE A 544 16.23 -21.28 -13.25
N TYR A 545 16.61 -20.71 -12.10
CA TYR A 545 17.87 -21.04 -11.42
C TYR A 545 17.59 -22.07 -10.33
N THR A 546 18.05 -23.31 -10.53
CA THR A 546 17.87 -24.42 -9.59
C THR A 546 19.16 -24.66 -8.80
N TRP A 547 19.03 -24.96 -7.51
CA TRP A 547 20.15 -25.19 -6.58
C TRP A 547 20.60 -26.66 -6.54
N ARG A 548 19.82 -27.58 -7.15
CA ARG A 548 20.06 -29.02 -7.16
C ARG A 548 20.44 -29.49 -8.57
N GLU A 549 21.47 -30.33 -8.66
CA GLU A 549 21.93 -30.92 -9.94
C GLU A 549 20.87 -31.79 -10.63
N THR A 550 19.88 -32.32 -9.90
CA THR A 550 18.81 -33.12 -10.50
C THR A 550 17.82 -32.31 -11.33
N ASP A 551 17.78 -30.99 -11.14
CA ASP A 551 16.77 -30.10 -11.69
C ASP A 551 17.37 -29.22 -12.80
N HIS A 552 18.29 -29.74 -13.60
CA HIS A 552 18.90 -28.99 -14.70
C HIS A 552 17.96 -28.76 -15.88
N TYR A 553 16.93 -29.59 -16.02
CA TYR A 553 16.05 -29.60 -17.18
C TYR A 553 14.58 -29.53 -16.79
N SER A 554 13.79 -28.84 -17.60
CA SER A 554 12.33 -28.97 -17.67
C SER A 554 11.96 -29.87 -18.85
N TYR A 555 10.84 -30.58 -18.73
CA TYR A 555 10.39 -31.53 -19.74
C TYR A 555 9.01 -31.15 -20.25
N ALA A 556 8.79 -31.31 -21.56
CA ALA A 556 7.50 -31.09 -22.18
C ALA A 556 7.18 -32.20 -23.17
N VAL A 557 5.93 -32.63 -23.22
CA VAL A 557 5.42 -33.49 -24.28
C VAL A 557 4.76 -32.62 -25.35
N LYS A 558 5.17 -32.82 -26.60
CA LYS A 558 4.57 -32.27 -27.80
C LYS A 558 3.60 -33.30 -28.36
N CYS A 559 2.39 -32.87 -28.68
CA CYS A 559 1.41 -33.69 -29.37
C CYS A 559 0.82 -32.93 -30.56
N TRP A 560 0.57 -33.66 -31.64
CA TRP A 560 -0.18 -33.16 -32.77
C TRP A 560 -1.65 -33.50 -32.58
N CYS A 561 -2.54 -32.52 -32.67
CA CYS A 561 -3.98 -32.76 -32.64
C CYS A 561 -4.50 -32.85 -34.09
N PRO A 562 -4.81 -34.05 -34.63
CA PRO A 562 -5.18 -34.20 -36.03
C PRO A 562 -6.50 -33.52 -36.38
N SER A 563 -7.42 -33.36 -35.43
CA SER A 563 -8.72 -32.71 -35.64
C SER A 563 -8.66 -31.18 -35.67
N THR A 564 -7.62 -30.58 -35.07
CA THR A 564 -7.41 -29.12 -35.11
C THR A 564 -6.24 -28.69 -35.99
N GLU A 565 -5.48 -29.65 -36.52
CA GLU A 565 -4.22 -29.47 -37.25
C GLU A 565 -3.25 -28.54 -36.50
N LYS A 566 -3.25 -28.63 -35.16
CA LYS A 566 -2.44 -27.78 -34.29
C LYS A 566 -1.46 -28.59 -33.47
N GLU A 567 -0.31 -27.97 -33.29
CA GLU A 567 0.74 -28.38 -32.39
C GLU A 567 0.42 -27.91 -30.95
N HIS A 568 0.52 -28.82 -29.99
CA HIS A 568 0.36 -28.54 -28.58
C HIS A 568 1.59 -29.00 -27.80
N TRP A 569 1.95 -28.25 -26.76
CA TRP A 569 3.05 -28.57 -25.86
C TRP A 569 2.57 -28.47 -24.42
N LEU A 570 2.92 -29.47 -23.62
CA LEU A 570 2.46 -29.61 -22.23
C LEU A 570 3.66 -29.93 -21.35
N TRP A 571 3.83 -29.18 -20.27
CA TRP A 571 4.87 -29.46 -19.28
C TRP A 571 4.55 -30.76 -18.54
N ILE A 572 5.58 -31.57 -18.31
CA ILE A 572 5.49 -32.87 -17.63
C ILE A 572 6.54 -32.95 -16.50
N GLU A 573 6.28 -33.77 -15.49
CA GLU A 573 7.27 -34.07 -14.47
C GLU A 573 8.39 -34.97 -14.99
N GLN A 574 9.57 -34.83 -14.39
CA GLN A 574 10.78 -35.57 -14.78
C GLN A 574 10.62 -37.09 -14.77
N GLU A 575 9.78 -37.64 -13.89
CA GLU A 575 9.53 -39.08 -13.78
C GLU A 575 8.86 -39.67 -15.04
N TYR A 576 8.15 -38.86 -15.83
CA TYR A 576 7.45 -39.32 -17.03
C TYR A 576 8.23 -39.13 -18.33
N LYS A 577 9.45 -38.55 -18.27
CA LYS A 577 10.22 -38.18 -19.47
C LYS A 577 10.68 -39.35 -20.34
N GLY A 578 10.69 -40.57 -19.79
CA GLY A 578 11.27 -41.75 -20.42
C GLY A 578 10.42 -42.35 -21.55
N ASN A 579 9.13 -42.00 -21.64
CA ASN A 579 8.22 -42.56 -22.63
C ASN A 579 7.08 -41.56 -22.95
N ALA A 580 6.88 -41.23 -24.23
CA ALA A 580 5.98 -40.17 -24.66
C ALA A 580 4.50 -40.51 -24.43
N LEU A 581 4.12 -41.79 -24.52
CA LEU A 581 2.76 -42.26 -24.21
C LEU A 581 2.44 -42.11 -22.71
N THR A 582 3.40 -42.43 -21.85
CA THR A 582 3.29 -42.22 -20.41
C THR A 582 3.28 -40.72 -20.08
N ALA A 583 4.11 -39.92 -20.76
CA ALA A 583 4.15 -38.47 -20.60
C ALA A 583 2.83 -37.80 -20.95
N ILE A 584 2.22 -38.10 -22.10
CA ILE A 584 0.92 -37.51 -22.45
C ILE A 584 -0.18 -37.95 -21.49
N ALA A 585 -0.21 -39.22 -21.09
CA ALA A 585 -1.17 -39.73 -20.11
C ALA A 585 -1.02 -39.04 -18.74
N SER A 586 0.21 -38.70 -18.33
CA SER A 586 0.48 -38.01 -17.07
C SER A 586 -0.11 -36.61 -16.98
N THR A 587 -0.40 -35.99 -18.13
CA THR A 587 -1.11 -34.69 -18.20
C THR A 587 -2.57 -34.80 -17.75
N PHE A 588 -3.09 -36.02 -17.58
CA PHE A 588 -4.40 -36.31 -17.03
C PHE A 588 -4.29 -36.76 -15.58
N ARG A 589 -4.66 -35.88 -14.65
CA ARG A 589 -4.65 -36.17 -13.20
C ARG A 589 -6.05 -36.17 -12.64
N ILE A 590 -6.45 -37.29 -12.04
CA ILE A 590 -7.79 -37.45 -11.47
C ILE A 590 -7.73 -38.21 -10.16
N HIS A 591 -8.73 -37.99 -9.29
CA HIS A 591 -8.82 -38.71 -8.01
C HIS A 591 -8.99 -40.21 -8.26
N GLU A 592 -8.24 -41.03 -7.54
CA GLU A 592 -8.20 -42.48 -7.75
C GLU A 592 -9.58 -43.15 -7.73
N ASN A 593 -10.48 -42.67 -6.87
CA ASN A 593 -11.83 -43.23 -6.75
C ASN A 593 -12.74 -42.93 -7.95
N ILE A 594 -12.35 -42.00 -8.82
CA ILE A 594 -13.10 -41.64 -10.02
C ILE A 594 -12.73 -42.57 -11.18
N ILE A 595 -11.48 -43.04 -11.26
CA ILE A 595 -10.94 -43.79 -12.40
C ILE A 595 -11.81 -44.98 -12.83
N PRO A 596 -12.33 -45.83 -11.92
CA PRO A 596 -13.19 -46.95 -12.29
C PRO A 596 -14.58 -46.56 -12.82
N HIS A 597 -14.93 -45.28 -12.78
CA HIS A 597 -16.24 -44.75 -13.17
C HIS A 597 -16.14 -43.79 -14.35
N ILE A 598 -14.96 -43.68 -14.97
CA ILE A 598 -14.76 -42.89 -16.18
C ILE A 598 -15.38 -43.65 -17.35
N LYS A 599 -16.35 -43.03 -18.00
CA LYS A 599 -16.94 -43.53 -19.23
C LYS A 599 -16.01 -43.30 -20.41
N CYS A 600 -15.51 -42.07 -20.55
CA CYS A 600 -14.52 -41.72 -21.56
C CYS A 600 -13.79 -40.41 -21.21
N LEU A 601 -12.66 -40.20 -21.87
CA LEU A 601 -11.87 -38.99 -21.86
C LEU A 601 -11.96 -38.36 -23.24
N LYS A 602 -12.26 -37.06 -23.31
CA LYS A 602 -12.24 -36.30 -24.55
C LYS A 602 -11.19 -35.22 -24.46
N ARG A 603 -10.37 -35.11 -25.50
CA ARG A 603 -9.30 -34.12 -25.59
C ARG A 603 -9.42 -33.28 -26.84
N GLN A 604 -9.47 -31.96 -26.65
CA GLN A 604 -9.43 -30.99 -27.74
C GLN A 604 -8.38 -29.93 -27.42
N GLY A 605 -7.15 -30.13 -27.89
CA GLY A 605 -6.01 -29.29 -27.53
C GLY A 605 -5.61 -29.37 -26.06
N ASP A 606 -5.76 -28.26 -25.34
CA ASP A 606 -5.54 -28.11 -23.89
C ASP A 606 -6.82 -28.33 -23.05
N LEU A 607 -7.99 -28.40 -23.69
CA LEU A 607 -9.25 -28.76 -23.04
C LEU A 607 -9.35 -30.28 -22.88
N LEU A 608 -9.64 -30.68 -21.64
CA LEU A 608 -9.74 -32.06 -21.19
C LEU A 608 -11.09 -32.25 -20.51
N ILE A 609 -11.87 -33.21 -21.01
CA ILE A 609 -13.20 -33.53 -20.48
C ILE A 609 -13.18 -34.98 -20.01
N CYS A 610 -13.55 -35.21 -18.76
CA CYS A 610 -13.78 -36.53 -18.19
C CYS A 610 -15.28 -36.75 -18.07
N GLU A 611 -15.82 -37.68 -18.86
CA GLU A 611 -17.23 -38.09 -18.75
C GLU A 611 -17.32 -39.27 -17.78
N LEU A 612 -18.22 -39.20 -16.81
CA LEU A 612 -18.43 -40.26 -15.83
C LEU A 612 -19.68 -41.07 -16.16
N GLU A 613 -19.66 -42.36 -15.84
CA GLU A 613 -20.84 -43.24 -15.96
C GLU A 613 -21.96 -42.83 -15.00
N ARG A 614 -21.58 -42.22 -13.86
CA ARG A 614 -22.47 -41.76 -12.80
C ARG A 614 -21.79 -40.66 -11.98
N GLU A 615 -22.59 -39.93 -11.22
CA GLU A 615 -22.07 -38.91 -10.32
C GLU A 615 -21.28 -39.55 -9.16
N ILE A 616 -20.03 -39.11 -8.97
CA ILE A 616 -19.13 -39.58 -7.92
C ILE A 616 -18.50 -38.38 -7.25
N THR A 617 -18.54 -38.30 -5.92
CA THR A 617 -17.78 -37.30 -5.18
C THR A 617 -16.28 -37.64 -5.19
N PRO A 618 -15.40 -36.73 -5.65
CA PRO A 618 -13.95 -36.95 -5.63
C PRO A 618 -13.40 -37.20 -4.21
N ARG A 619 -12.56 -38.22 -4.03
CA ARG A 619 -11.90 -38.55 -2.75
C ARG A 619 -10.49 -39.13 -3.00
N GLY A 620 -9.57 -38.90 -2.07
CA GLY A 620 -8.17 -39.37 -2.18
C GLY A 620 -7.25 -38.37 -2.88
N PHE A 621 -6.02 -38.78 -3.19
CA PHE A 621 -5.08 -37.94 -3.91
C PHE A 621 -5.28 -38.07 -5.43
N PRO A 622 -5.23 -36.96 -6.18
CA PRO A 622 -5.16 -37.03 -7.64
C PRO A 622 -3.84 -37.69 -8.08
N ARG A 623 -3.93 -38.68 -8.96
CA ARG A 623 -2.77 -39.28 -9.61
C ARG A 623 -2.85 -39.16 -11.12
N ALA A 624 -1.69 -39.21 -11.76
CA ALA A 624 -1.60 -39.39 -13.21
C ALA A 624 -2.28 -40.70 -13.63
N LEU A 625 -2.96 -40.68 -14.78
CA LEU A 625 -3.37 -41.90 -15.45
C LEU A 625 -2.14 -42.62 -16.02
N THR A 626 -2.18 -43.95 -15.98
CA THR A 626 -1.24 -44.77 -16.76
C THR A 626 -1.55 -44.63 -18.25
N ALA A 627 -0.56 -44.90 -19.10
CA ALA A 627 -0.78 -44.88 -20.55
C ALA A 627 -1.94 -45.81 -20.97
N SER A 628 -2.03 -47.00 -20.37
CA SER A 628 -3.12 -47.93 -20.65
C SER A 628 -4.48 -47.37 -20.27
N GLU A 629 -4.63 -46.79 -19.07
CA GLU A 629 -5.89 -46.17 -18.62
C GLU A 629 -6.29 -45.01 -19.53
N TYR A 630 -5.34 -44.13 -19.86
CA TYR A 630 -5.60 -42.97 -20.69
C TYR A 630 -6.08 -43.38 -22.10
N PHE A 631 -5.33 -44.22 -22.80
CA PHE A 631 -5.65 -44.59 -24.18
C PHE A 631 -6.86 -45.52 -24.30
N SER A 632 -7.15 -46.35 -23.28
CA SER A 632 -8.37 -47.18 -23.29
C SER A 632 -9.65 -46.36 -23.11
N LEU A 633 -9.54 -45.19 -22.47
CA LEU A 633 -10.68 -44.31 -22.20
C LEU A 633 -10.76 -43.13 -23.19
N LEU A 634 -9.72 -42.86 -23.97
CA LEU A 634 -9.64 -41.71 -24.86
C LEU A 634 -10.58 -41.88 -26.07
N GLU A 635 -11.58 -41.02 -26.15
CA GLU A 635 -12.37 -40.78 -27.35
C GLU A 635 -11.82 -39.55 -28.08
N VAL A 636 -11.50 -39.73 -29.35
CA VAL A 636 -11.05 -38.67 -30.25
C VAL A 636 -12.05 -38.50 -31.40
N GLU A 637 -12.35 -37.24 -31.73
CA GLU A 637 -13.24 -36.86 -32.83
C GLU A 637 -12.39 -36.35 -34.01
N ALA A 638 -12.82 -36.67 -35.23
CA ALA A 638 -12.10 -36.40 -36.48
C ALA A 638 -12.13 -34.94 -36.92
#